data_AF-A0A8T1XCS7-F1
#
_entry.id   AF-A0A8T1XCS7-F1
#
_cell.length_a   1.000
_cell.length_b   1.000
_cell.length_c   1.000
_cell.angle_alpha   90.00
_cell.angle_beta   90.00
_cell.angle_gamma   90.00
#
_symmetry.space_group_name_H-M   'P 1'
#
loop_
_entity.id
_entity.type
_entity.pdbx_description
1 polymer ?
#
loop_
_entity_poly.entity_id
_entity_poly.type
_entity_poly.pdbx_seq_one_letter_code
_entity_poly.pdbx_strand_id
1 'polypeptide(L)'
;MSRTTPISRYRNIGISAHIDAGKTTTTERILFYTGINHKIGEVHDGAATMDWMEQEQERGITITSAATTTFWSGMAKQFERHRINIIDTPGHVDFTIEVERSMRVLDGAVMVYCAVGGVQPQSETVWRQANKYKVPRIAFINKMDRMGANFLKVVEQIKTRLGANPVPLQLAIGTEDSFVGVIDLIKMKAIYWKDSDQGLTFTYSDIPDEMTVLAGKWHQNLIESAVESNEDLVEKYLNGIELSEIEIKSALRKRALNDEIVLITCGSAFKNKGVQALLDAIIEYLPAPNDIQDIKGVLNNNTNTPAIRISNDSAPFSALAFKIANDPFVGMGELHLEIIIDRMKREFSVDANVGKPQVAYRETILNKVEDIEGKHIKQSGGRGQYGHVVIELFPLEPGGAGYLFVNDIKGGVIPSEYISAIDKGIQEQLKYGPLAGYPVVDIGVRLYFGSYHDVDSSELAFKLAASIAFKNGFKRAHPVLLEPIMKVEVETPDDYMGDVIEMFGYATDLRSQTQGIRIMSKEKFQRLKPHINVGTIGHVDHGKTTLTAAITTVLSKKYGGSARAFDQIDNAPEEKARGITINTSHVEYDTEFRHYAHVDCPGHADYIKNMITGAAQMDGAILVVAATDGPMPQTREHILLGRQVGVPYIVVFLNKCDMVDDEELLELVEMEVRDLLTQYDFPGDDTPIIRGSALKALEGDPEWESKIIDLSKFLDSYIPEPKRAIDQPFLLPIEDVFSISGRGTVVTGRVEKGIIKVGEEVEIVGIKKTTKTTCTGVEMFRKLLDEGRAGENVGVLLRGTKRDEIERGQVLAKPGSIHPHTTFESEVYVLSKEEGGRHTPFFKGYRPQFYFRTTDVTGSIELPEGIEMVMPGDNIKMTVTLINPIAMADGLRFAIREGGRTVGAGVVSKVLI
;
A
#
# COMPACT_ATOMS: atom_id res chain seq x y z
N MET A 1 -38.68 19.25 11.43
CA MET A 1 -38.74 18.61 12.76
C MET A 1 -37.37 18.76 13.39
N SER A 2 -37.28 19.22 14.64
CA SER A 2 -36.03 19.21 15.39
C SER A 2 -35.56 17.76 15.55
N ARG A 3 -34.28 17.51 15.26
CA ARG A 3 -33.64 16.20 15.35
C ARG A 3 -33.74 15.70 16.80
N THR A 4 -34.36 14.54 17.04
CA THR A 4 -34.58 13.99 18.40
C THR A 4 -33.33 13.32 19.00
N THR A 5 -32.43 12.86 18.14
CA THR A 5 -31.16 12.21 18.53
C THR A 5 -29.98 13.07 18.03
N PRO A 6 -29.04 13.47 18.90
CA PRO A 6 -27.87 14.26 18.52
C PRO A 6 -26.95 13.48 17.57
N ILE A 7 -26.14 14.22 16.80
CA ILE A 7 -25.26 13.64 15.77
C ILE A 7 -24.23 12.64 16.31
N SER A 8 -23.71 12.88 17.51
CA SER A 8 -22.76 11.98 18.19
C SER A 8 -23.32 10.57 18.47
N ARG A 9 -24.66 10.42 18.49
CA ARG A 9 -25.35 9.14 18.71
C ARG A 9 -25.85 8.49 17.41
N TYR A 10 -25.36 8.93 16.26
CA TYR A 10 -25.61 8.28 14.97
C TYR A 10 -24.48 7.30 14.68
N ARG A 11 -24.81 6.18 14.04
CA ARG A 11 -23.86 5.26 13.42
C ARG A 11 -24.33 4.98 12.01
N ASN A 12 -23.64 5.49 11.00
CA ASN A 12 -23.91 5.16 9.60
C ASN A 12 -22.97 4.04 9.19
N ILE A 13 -23.49 2.81 9.13
CA ILE A 13 -22.68 1.61 8.95
C ILE A 13 -23.08 0.81 7.72
N GLY A 14 -22.09 0.24 7.04
CA GLY A 14 -22.30 -0.78 6.03
C GLY A 14 -22.03 -2.15 6.58
N ILE A 15 -22.83 -3.14 6.20
CA ILE A 15 -22.49 -4.54 6.41
C ILE A 15 -21.99 -5.08 5.09
N SER A 16 -20.76 -5.61 5.07
CA SER A 16 -20.12 -6.09 3.84
C SER A 16 -19.42 -7.43 4.09
N ALA A 17 -19.49 -8.32 3.10
CA ALA A 17 -19.02 -9.68 3.24
C ALA A 17 -18.87 -10.35 1.86
N HIS A 18 -18.13 -11.47 1.81
CA HIS A 18 -18.24 -12.38 0.67
C HIS A 18 -19.61 -13.09 0.65
N ILE A 19 -19.96 -13.65 -0.51
CA ILE A 19 -21.14 -14.50 -0.72
C ILE A 19 -21.16 -15.60 0.36
N ASP A 20 -22.33 -15.89 0.90
CA ASP A 20 -22.52 -16.91 1.95
C ASP A 20 -21.76 -16.67 3.27
N ALA A 21 -21.15 -15.52 3.52
CA ALA A 21 -20.61 -15.21 4.85
C ALA A 21 -21.71 -14.95 5.91
N GLY A 22 -22.97 -14.83 5.48
CA GLY A 22 -24.14 -14.60 6.34
C GLY A 22 -24.42 -13.11 6.61
N LYS A 23 -24.08 -12.23 5.67
CA LYS A 23 -24.31 -10.79 5.73
C LYS A 23 -25.79 -10.43 5.99
N THR A 24 -26.68 -10.83 5.08
CA THR A 24 -28.13 -10.58 5.20
C THR A 24 -28.70 -11.19 6.47
N THR A 25 -28.27 -12.41 6.83
CA THR A 25 -28.70 -13.05 8.08
C THR A 25 -28.29 -12.21 9.30
N THR A 26 -27.07 -11.68 9.33
CA THR A 26 -26.63 -10.77 10.39
C THR A 26 -27.47 -9.48 10.40
N THR A 27 -27.77 -8.90 9.24
CA THR A 27 -28.64 -7.72 9.11
C THR A 27 -30.04 -7.99 9.69
N GLU A 28 -30.66 -9.12 9.36
CA GLU A 28 -31.97 -9.52 9.89
C GLU A 28 -31.94 -9.73 11.41
N ARG A 29 -30.87 -10.31 11.96
CA ARG A 29 -30.69 -10.42 13.42
C ARG A 29 -30.58 -9.07 14.08
N ILE A 30 -29.87 -8.12 13.47
CA ILE A 30 -29.80 -6.76 13.98
C ILE A 30 -31.21 -6.13 14.03
N LEU A 31 -32.01 -6.26 12.96
CA LEU A 31 -33.38 -5.74 12.92
C LEU A 31 -34.32 -6.38 13.95
N PHE A 32 -34.15 -7.68 14.20
CA PHE A 32 -34.87 -8.40 15.23
C PHE A 32 -34.53 -7.89 16.64
N TYR A 33 -33.25 -7.84 17.00
CA TYR A 33 -32.83 -7.43 18.35
C TYR A 33 -33.15 -5.97 18.66
N THR A 34 -33.09 -5.11 17.65
CA THR A 34 -33.43 -3.70 17.78
C THR A 34 -34.94 -3.44 17.79
N GLY A 35 -35.77 -4.47 17.56
CA GLY A 35 -37.22 -4.41 17.71
C GLY A 35 -37.97 -3.82 16.51
N ILE A 36 -37.34 -3.73 15.33
CA ILE A 36 -38.01 -3.35 14.08
C ILE A 36 -38.84 -4.52 13.55
N ASN A 37 -38.23 -5.70 13.50
CA ASN A 37 -38.87 -6.91 13.03
C ASN A 37 -39.26 -7.79 14.23
N HIS A 38 -40.54 -8.15 14.33
CA HIS A 38 -41.05 -9.03 15.39
C HIS A 38 -40.95 -10.52 15.02
N LYS A 39 -40.52 -10.84 13.80
CA LYS A 39 -40.27 -12.21 13.33
C LYS A 39 -38.86 -12.31 12.79
N ILE A 40 -38.24 -13.44 13.06
CA ILE A 40 -37.00 -13.89 12.46
C ILE A 40 -37.31 -14.34 11.02
N GLY A 41 -36.79 -13.62 10.02
CA GLY A 41 -36.78 -14.06 8.63
C GLY A 41 -35.48 -14.81 8.32
N GLU A 42 -35.57 -15.92 7.58
CA GLU A 42 -34.40 -16.62 7.03
C GLU A 42 -34.33 -16.44 5.51
N VAL A 43 -33.11 -16.30 4.98
CA VAL A 43 -32.85 -16.11 3.55
C VAL A 43 -33.24 -17.35 2.74
N HIS A 44 -33.02 -18.55 3.30
CA HIS A 44 -33.34 -19.82 2.64
C HIS A 44 -34.84 -20.10 2.54
N ASP A 45 -35.65 -19.46 3.38
CA ASP A 45 -37.12 -19.61 3.39
C ASP A 45 -37.84 -18.49 2.61
N GLY A 46 -37.10 -17.59 1.94
CA GLY A 46 -37.66 -16.45 1.20
C GLY A 46 -38.30 -15.39 2.10
N ALA A 47 -38.03 -15.41 3.40
CA ALA A 47 -38.66 -14.54 4.40
C ALA A 47 -37.78 -13.36 4.85
N ALA A 48 -36.62 -13.15 4.20
CA ALA A 48 -35.73 -12.03 4.49
C ALA A 48 -36.39 -10.70 4.07
N THR A 49 -36.36 -9.71 4.97
CA THR A 49 -36.98 -8.39 4.77
C THR A 49 -36.12 -7.48 3.88
N MET A 50 -34.80 -7.65 3.95
CA MET A 50 -33.83 -6.82 3.23
C MET A 50 -33.66 -7.22 1.76
N ASP A 51 -33.78 -8.50 1.43
CA ASP A 51 -33.82 -9.01 0.06
C ASP A 51 -35.28 -8.96 -0.46
N TRP A 52 -35.77 -7.75 -0.73
CA TRP A 52 -37.16 -7.50 -1.14
C TRP A 52 -37.46 -7.95 -2.58
N MET A 53 -36.44 -7.99 -3.45
CA MET A 53 -36.64 -8.39 -4.84
C MET A 53 -36.79 -9.92 -4.95
N GLU A 54 -37.76 -10.38 -5.74
CA GLU A 54 -37.98 -11.82 -5.98
C GLU A 54 -36.73 -12.50 -6.56
N GLN A 55 -35.91 -11.78 -7.35
CA GLN A 55 -34.63 -12.27 -7.86
C GLN A 55 -33.56 -12.46 -6.78
N GLU A 56 -33.53 -11.59 -5.76
CA GLU A 56 -32.60 -11.72 -4.63
C GLU A 56 -32.96 -12.97 -3.81
N GLN A 57 -34.26 -13.23 -3.62
CA GLN A 57 -34.78 -14.41 -2.92
C GLN A 57 -34.54 -15.71 -3.71
N GLU A 58 -34.81 -15.73 -5.02
CA GLU A 58 -34.58 -16.90 -5.88
C GLU A 58 -33.10 -17.30 -5.97
N ARG A 59 -32.21 -16.31 -6.06
CA ARG A 59 -30.77 -16.54 -6.25
C ARG A 59 -29.98 -16.58 -4.93
N GLY A 60 -30.58 -16.18 -3.81
CA GLY A 60 -29.94 -16.13 -2.50
C GLY A 60 -28.79 -15.12 -2.40
N ILE A 61 -28.81 -14.05 -3.21
CA ILE A 61 -27.77 -13.01 -3.24
C ILE A 61 -28.38 -11.61 -3.13
N THR A 62 -27.72 -10.71 -2.40
CA THR A 62 -28.08 -9.28 -2.37
C THR A 62 -27.60 -8.61 -3.67
N ILE A 63 -28.54 -8.02 -4.41
CA ILE A 63 -28.29 -7.35 -5.70
C ILE A 63 -28.25 -5.84 -5.50
N THR A 64 -29.21 -5.28 -4.74
CA THR A 64 -29.31 -3.84 -4.51
C THR A 64 -29.07 -3.46 -3.06
N SER A 65 -28.34 -2.36 -2.87
CA SER A 65 -28.06 -1.83 -1.54
C SER A 65 -29.35 -1.29 -0.89
N ALA A 66 -29.79 -1.93 0.18
CA ALA A 66 -30.96 -1.53 0.98
C ALA A 66 -30.51 -0.74 2.22
N ALA A 67 -31.16 0.40 2.47
CA ALA A 67 -30.87 1.24 3.62
C ALA A 67 -32.03 1.18 4.63
N THR A 68 -31.71 0.92 5.90
CA THR A 68 -32.69 0.87 6.99
C THR A 68 -32.19 1.61 8.22
N THR A 69 -33.10 2.12 9.05
CA THR A 69 -32.76 2.85 10.27
C THR A 69 -33.30 2.08 11.48
N THR A 70 -32.44 1.86 12.47
CA THR A 70 -32.80 1.23 13.73
C THR A 70 -32.27 1.94 14.96
N PHE A 71 -32.69 1.48 16.15
CA PHE A 71 -32.29 2.03 17.43
C PHE A 71 -31.80 0.95 18.38
N TRP A 72 -30.66 1.21 19.03
CA TRP A 72 -30.06 0.29 20.00
C TRP A 72 -29.71 1.02 21.29
N SER A 73 -30.01 0.38 22.43
CA SER A 73 -29.69 0.90 23.77
C SER A 73 -28.68 0.02 24.51
N GLY A 74 -28.05 -0.94 23.82
CA GLY A 74 -27.18 -1.93 24.41
C GLY A 74 -27.91 -3.19 24.84
N MET A 75 -27.24 -4.36 24.77
CA MET A 75 -27.86 -5.62 25.18
C MET A 75 -28.19 -5.67 26.68
N ALA A 76 -27.44 -4.93 27.50
CA ALA A 76 -27.70 -4.74 28.93
C ALA A 76 -28.47 -3.44 29.23
N LYS A 77 -28.97 -2.74 28.20
CA LYS A 77 -29.53 -1.38 28.28
C LYS A 77 -28.55 -0.35 28.88
N GLN A 78 -27.26 -0.57 28.66
CA GLN A 78 -26.19 0.25 29.23
C GLN A 78 -25.96 1.57 28.49
N PHE A 79 -26.49 1.72 27.27
CA PHE A 79 -26.34 2.94 26.47
C PHE A 79 -27.63 3.73 26.45
N GLU A 80 -27.50 5.05 26.31
CA GLU A 80 -28.60 5.84 25.80
C GLU A 80 -28.99 5.38 24.39
N ARG A 81 -30.21 5.67 23.96
CA ARG A 81 -30.73 5.21 22.67
C ARG A 81 -29.95 5.81 21.50
N HIS A 82 -29.15 4.99 20.82
CA HIS A 82 -28.40 5.34 19.61
C HIS A 82 -29.23 5.04 18.36
N ARG A 83 -29.01 5.82 17.30
CA ARG A 83 -29.61 5.59 15.99
C ARG A 83 -28.56 4.96 15.07
N ILE A 84 -28.87 3.80 14.52
CA ILE A 84 -28.00 3.07 13.59
C ILE A 84 -28.67 3.08 12.22
N ASN A 85 -28.01 3.65 11.23
CA ASN A 85 -28.44 3.58 9.83
C ASN A 85 -27.56 2.51 9.16
N ILE A 86 -28.19 1.47 8.64
CA ILE A 86 -27.52 0.29 8.08
C ILE A 86 -27.72 0.29 6.58
N ILE A 87 -26.63 0.15 5.83
CA ILE A 87 -26.66 -0.16 4.39
C ILE A 87 -26.17 -1.59 4.21
N ASP A 88 -27.05 -2.45 3.70
CA ASP A 88 -26.65 -3.82 3.37
C ASP A 88 -26.01 -3.85 1.99
N THR A 89 -24.71 -4.13 1.90
CA THR A 89 -23.95 -4.00 0.65
C THR A 89 -23.89 -5.33 -0.12
N PRO A 90 -23.91 -5.33 -1.46
CA PRO A 90 -23.72 -6.55 -2.24
C PRO A 90 -22.40 -7.24 -1.92
N GLY A 91 -22.41 -8.58 -1.83
CA GLY A 91 -21.19 -9.38 -1.61
C GLY A 91 -20.58 -9.97 -2.88
N HIS A 92 -21.23 -9.76 -4.02
CA HIS A 92 -20.85 -10.30 -5.33
C HIS A 92 -20.03 -9.28 -6.13
N VAL A 93 -19.04 -9.77 -6.88
CA VAL A 93 -18.06 -8.94 -7.63
C VAL A 93 -18.71 -8.07 -8.70
N ASP A 94 -19.78 -8.55 -9.33
CA ASP A 94 -20.52 -7.83 -10.37
C ASP A 94 -21.22 -6.55 -9.86
N PHE A 95 -21.38 -6.40 -8.54
CA PHE A 95 -21.98 -5.23 -7.91
C PHE A 95 -20.96 -4.40 -7.11
N THR A 96 -19.67 -4.53 -7.43
CA THR A 96 -18.57 -3.75 -6.82
C THR A 96 -18.78 -2.24 -6.87
N ILE A 97 -19.44 -1.72 -7.90
CA ILE A 97 -19.80 -0.29 -8.00
C ILE A 97 -20.80 0.13 -6.91
N GLU A 98 -21.72 -0.75 -6.51
CA GLU A 98 -22.65 -0.47 -5.41
C GLU A 98 -21.92 -0.46 -4.07
N VAL A 99 -20.96 -1.37 -3.89
CA VAL A 99 -20.09 -1.36 -2.71
C VAL A 99 -19.25 -0.08 -2.68
N GLU A 100 -18.66 0.33 -3.79
CA GLU A 100 -17.86 1.56 -3.89
C GLU A 100 -18.70 2.81 -3.57
N ARG A 101 -19.93 2.89 -4.10
CA ARG A 101 -20.87 3.98 -3.79
C ARG A 101 -21.30 3.97 -2.33
N SER A 102 -21.56 2.79 -1.76
CA SER A 102 -21.96 2.65 -0.36
C SER A 102 -20.83 3.07 0.56
N MET A 103 -19.61 2.57 0.36
CA MET A 103 -18.43 2.90 1.18
C MET A 103 -18.12 4.40 1.26
N ARG A 104 -18.51 5.19 0.24
CA ARG A 104 -18.35 6.67 0.25
C ARG A 104 -19.35 7.42 1.14
N VAL A 105 -20.45 6.78 1.51
CA VAL A 105 -21.55 7.38 2.30
C VAL A 105 -21.49 6.93 3.75
N LEU A 106 -20.86 5.79 3.98
CA LEU A 106 -20.76 5.15 5.28
C LEU A 106 -19.68 5.82 6.10
N ASP A 107 -19.97 6.03 7.38
CA ASP A 107 -18.97 6.52 8.32
C ASP A 107 -18.12 5.35 8.81
N GLY A 108 -18.70 4.14 8.94
CA GLY A 108 -17.98 2.93 9.33
C GLY A 108 -18.50 1.67 8.66
N ALA A 109 -17.78 0.56 8.81
CA ALA A 109 -18.15 -0.73 8.19
C ALA A 109 -18.03 -1.92 9.16
N VAL A 110 -18.92 -2.90 8.99
CA VAL A 110 -18.86 -4.22 9.62
C VAL A 110 -18.50 -5.23 8.55
N MET A 111 -17.27 -5.75 8.61
CA MET A 111 -16.75 -6.76 7.71
C MET A 111 -17.08 -8.14 8.24
N VAL A 112 -17.99 -8.87 7.57
CA VAL A 112 -18.44 -10.19 8.00
C VAL A 112 -17.60 -11.27 7.31
N TYR A 113 -17.05 -12.19 8.09
CA TYR A 113 -16.26 -13.31 7.61
C TYR A 113 -16.89 -14.64 8.03
N CYS A 114 -16.76 -15.66 7.19
CA CYS A 114 -17.19 -17.02 7.55
C CYS A 114 -16.10 -17.69 8.41
N ALA A 115 -16.46 -18.27 9.56
CA ALA A 115 -15.51 -18.97 10.44
C ALA A 115 -14.82 -20.19 9.77
N VAL A 116 -15.41 -20.73 8.70
CA VAL A 116 -14.88 -21.87 7.93
C VAL A 116 -14.04 -21.38 6.75
N GLY A 117 -14.62 -20.51 5.91
CA GLY A 117 -14.00 -20.02 4.68
C GLY A 117 -12.93 -18.94 4.90
N GLY A 118 -13.07 -18.19 6.00
CA GLY A 118 -12.18 -17.11 6.39
C GLY A 118 -12.11 -15.97 5.37
N VAL A 119 -10.90 -15.48 5.07
CA VAL A 119 -10.70 -14.40 4.09
C VAL A 119 -10.68 -14.97 2.68
N GLN A 120 -11.64 -14.57 1.86
CA GLN A 120 -11.80 -14.98 0.46
C GLN A 120 -11.41 -13.85 -0.51
N PRO A 121 -11.10 -14.13 -1.78
CA PRO A 121 -10.64 -13.12 -2.74
C PRO A 121 -11.55 -11.88 -2.84
N GLN A 122 -12.87 -12.08 -2.77
CA GLN A 122 -13.84 -10.98 -2.80
C GLN A 122 -13.80 -10.14 -1.52
N SER A 123 -13.51 -10.75 -0.37
CA SER A 123 -13.30 -10.02 0.87
C SER A 123 -12.11 -9.07 0.74
N GLU A 124 -11.05 -9.48 0.01
CA GLU A 124 -9.90 -8.62 -0.27
C GLU A 124 -10.28 -7.42 -1.15
N THR A 125 -11.13 -7.63 -2.17
CA THR A 125 -11.63 -6.53 -3.01
C THR A 125 -12.39 -5.50 -2.21
N VAL A 126 -13.34 -5.94 -1.37
CA VAL A 126 -14.11 -5.05 -0.49
C VAL A 126 -13.20 -4.36 0.52
N TRP A 127 -12.18 -5.07 1.03
CA TRP A 127 -11.19 -4.52 1.94
C TRP A 127 -10.39 -3.37 1.32
N ARG A 128 -9.94 -3.54 0.06
CA ARG A 128 -9.24 -2.48 -0.69
C ARG A 128 -10.12 -1.27 -0.94
N GLN A 129 -11.40 -1.48 -1.26
CA GLN A 129 -12.36 -0.39 -1.41
C GLN A 129 -12.53 0.39 -0.10
N ALA A 130 -12.63 -0.29 1.05
CA ALA A 130 -12.69 0.37 2.35
C ALA A 130 -11.38 1.11 2.69
N ASN A 131 -10.21 0.56 2.35
CA ASN A 131 -8.92 1.26 2.50
C ASN A 131 -8.86 2.53 1.65
N LYS A 132 -9.30 2.47 0.39
CA LYS A 132 -9.32 3.60 -0.56
C LYS A 132 -10.10 4.80 -0.01
N TYR A 133 -11.19 4.54 0.72
CA TYR A 133 -12.03 5.58 1.32
C TYR A 133 -11.75 5.84 2.79
N LYS A 134 -10.75 5.17 3.38
CA LYS A 134 -10.38 5.29 4.79
C LYS A 134 -11.58 5.09 5.72
N VAL A 135 -12.39 4.06 5.47
CA VAL A 135 -13.58 3.76 6.27
C VAL A 135 -13.17 2.92 7.49
N PRO A 136 -13.31 3.45 8.73
CA PRO A 136 -13.08 2.67 9.95
C PRO A 136 -13.97 1.44 10.03
N ARG A 137 -13.43 0.33 10.51
CA ARG A 137 -14.12 -0.96 10.41
C ARG A 137 -13.87 -1.89 11.57
N ILE A 138 -14.86 -2.74 11.81
CA ILE A 138 -14.78 -3.89 12.72
C ILE A 138 -15.02 -5.18 11.94
N ALA A 139 -14.47 -6.28 12.41
CA ALA A 139 -14.70 -7.60 11.82
C ALA A 139 -15.65 -8.43 12.69
N PHE A 140 -16.59 -9.12 12.04
CA PHE A 140 -17.47 -10.11 12.67
C PHE A 140 -17.25 -11.48 12.04
N ILE A 141 -16.65 -12.40 12.80
CA ILE A 141 -16.48 -13.79 12.38
C ILE A 141 -17.77 -14.55 12.70
N ASN A 142 -18.56 -14.79 11.66
CA ASN A 142 -19.86 -15.42 11.71
C ASN A 142 -19.77 -16.93 11.42
N LYS A 143 -20.87 -17.66 11.58
CA LYS A 143 -20.98 -19.10 11.33
C LYS A 143 -20.06 -19.95 12.23
N MET A 144 -19.82 -19.52 13.47
CA MET A 144 -19.08 -20.29 14.47
C MET A 144 -19.72 -21.66 14.80
N ASP A 145 -20.98 -21.84 14.40
CA ASP A 145 -21.75 -23.09 14.53
C ASP A 145 -21.47 -24.14 13.45
N ARG A 146 -20.72 -23.80 12.39
CA ARG A 146 -20.48 -24.71 11.26
C ARG A 146 -19.29 -25.62 11.50
N MET A 147 -19.34 -26.82 10.93
CA MET A 147 -18.23 -27.77 10.92
C MET A 147 -16.98 -27.14 10.26
N GLY A 148 -15.82 -27.26 10.90
CA GLY A 148 -14.57 -26.61 10.50
C GLY A 148 -14.44 -25.14 10.92
N ALA A 149 -15.35 -24.62 11.75
CA ALA A 149 -15.26 -23.25 12.25
C ALA A 149 -14.02 -23.05 13.13
N ASN A 150 -13.19 -22.08 12.77
CA ASN A 150 -11.99 -21.75 13.54
C ASN A 150 -11.78 -20.23 13.60
N PHE A 151 -12.10 -19.65 14.75
CA PHE A 151 -11.99 -18.21 14.99
C PHE A 151 -10.55 -17.69 14.80
N LEU A 152 -9.57 -18.29 15.48
CA LEU A 152 -8.18 -17.81 15.48
C LEU A 152 -7.51 -17.94 14.11
N LYS A 153 -7.89 -18.96 13.32
CA LYS A 153 -7.45 -19.09 11.93
C LYS A 153 -7.91 -17.91 11.07
N VAL A 154 -9.15 -17.45 11.24
CA VAL A 154 -9.65 -16.30 10.48
C VAL A 154 -8.99 -15.00 10.95
N VAL A 155 -8.72 -14.85 12.25
CA VAL A 155 -7.91 -13.74 12.79
C VAL A 155 -6.53 -13.70 12.12
N GLU A 156 -5.85 -14.86 12.02
CA GLU A 156 -4.55 -14.97 11.35
C GLU A 156 -4.64 -14.66 9.85
N GLN A 157 -5.71 -15.08 9.18
CA GLN A 157 -5.92 -14.75 7.76
C GLN A 157 -6.18 -13.27 7.53
N ILE A 158 -6.90 -12.58 8.42
CA ILE A 158 -7.07 -11.13 8.37
C ILE A 158 -5.69 -10.44 8.48
N LYS A 159 -4.81 -10.94 9.35
CA LYS A 159 -3.43 -10.42 9.47
C LYS A 159 -2.61 -10.67 8.20
N THR A 160 -2.58 -11.91 7.72
CA THR A 160 -1.65 -12.36 6.67
C THR A 160 -2.12 -12.03 5.25
N ARG A 161 -3.43 -12.13 4.96
CA ARG A 161 -3.98 -11.88 3.60
C ARG A 161 -4.37 -10.43 3.38
N LEU A 162 -4.92 -9.76 4.40
CA LEU A 162 -5.39 -8.37 4.28
C LEU A 162 -4.33 -7.35 4.72
N GLY A 163 -3.22 -7.80 5.32
CA GLY A 163 -2.19 -6.92 5.87
C GLY A 163 -2.68 -6.03 7.01
N ALA A 164 -3.74 -6.44 7.71
CA ALA A 164 -4.36 -5.67 8.78
C ALA A 164 -3.79 -6.03 10.16
N ASN A 165 -4.02 -5.20 11.18
CA ASN A 165 -3.72 -5.51 12.57
C ASN A 165 -5.00 -5.93 13.33
N PRO A 166 -5.34 -7.24 13.36
CA PRO A 166 -6.54 -7.70 14.03
C PRO A 166 -6.39 -7.78 15.54
N VAL A 167 -7.34 -7.20 16.28
CA VAL A 167 -7.39 -7.24 17.75
C VAL A 167 -8.69 -7.91 18.20
N PRO A 168 -8.65 -9.17 18.65
CA PRO A 168 -9.83 -9.85 19.20
C PRO A 168 -10.38 -9.16 20.44
N LEU A 169 -11.64 -8.72 20.38
CA LEU A 169 -12.43 -8.30 21.56
C LEU A 169 -13.04 -9.50 22.28
N GLN A 170 -13.20 -10.62 21.56
CA GLN A 170 -13.91 -11.80 22.02
C GLN A 170 -13.17 -13.08 21.62
N LEU A 171 -13.40 -14.14 22.40
CA LEU A 171 -13.08 -15.52 22.02
C LEU A 171 -14.34 -16.38 21.98
N ALA A 172 -14.42 -17.32 21.06
CA ALA A 172 -15.52 -18.26 21.01
C ALA A 172 -15.41 -19.33 22.12
N ILE A 173 -16.54 -19.68 22.74
CA ILE A 173 -16.65 -20.80 23.68
C ILE A 173 -17.26 -22.00 22.94
N GLY A 174 -16.43 -23.01 22.71
CA GLY A 174 -16.76 -24.15 21.85
C GLY A 174 -16.67 -23.80 20.36
N THR A 175 -16.82 -24.82 19.53
CA THR A 175 -16.83 -24.71 18.06
C THR A 175 -17.90 -25.62 17.47
N GLU A 176 -18.36 -25.31 16.26
CA GLU A 176 -19.34 -26.13 15.55
C GLU A 176 -20.65 -26.31 16.37
N ASP A 177 -21.09 -27.55 16.58
CA ASP A 177 -22.26 -27.85 17.39
C ASP A 177 -22.09 -27.51 18.87
N SER A 178 -20.85 -27.52 19.37
CA SER A 178 -20.50 -27.16 20.75
C SER A 178 -20.38 -25.65 21.00
N PHE A 179 -20.59 -24.81 19.98
CA PHE A 179 -20.56 -23.36 20.15
C PHE A 179 -21.73 -22.88 21.02
N VAL A 180 -21.42 -22.39 22.22
CA VAL A 180 -22.41 -22.04 23.26
C VAL A 180 -22.40 -20.57 23.66
N GLY A 181 -21.30 -19.85 23.44
CA GLY A 181 -21.16 -18.47 23.88
C GLY A 181 -19.83 -17.84 23.46
N VAL A 182 -19.53 -16.67 24.00
CA VAL A 182 -18.26 -15.96 23.76
C VAL A 182 -17.69 -15.43 25.07
N ILE A 183 -16.38 -15.24 25.14
CA ILE A 183 -15.68 -14.58 26.24
C ILE A 183 -15.49 -13.11 25.84
N ASP A 184 -15.94 -12.19 26.70
CA ASP A 184 -15.58 -10.77 26.61
C ASP A 184 -14.19 -10.59 27.22
N LEU A 185 -13.20 -10.28 26.37
CA LEU A 185 -11.81 -10.12 26.79
C LEU A 185 -11.55 -8.81 27.51
N ILE A 186 -12.45 -7.83 27.48
CA ILE A 186 -12.29 -6.59 28.25
C ILE A 186 -12.74 -6.83 29.69
N LYS A 187 -13.92 -7.45 29.85
CA LYS A 187 -14.48 -7.74 31.18
C LYS A 187 -13.96 -9.02 31.82
N MET A 188 -13.25 -9.84 31.04
CA MET A 188 -12.78 -11.17 31.45
C MET A 188 -13.92 -12.05 31.99
N LYS A 189 -15.04 -12.07 31.27
CA LYS A 189 -16.24 -12.86 31.61
C LYS A 189 -16.77 -13.62 30.39
N ALA A 190 -17.31 -14.81 30.62
CA ALA A 190 -18.05 -15.55 29.62
C ALA A 190 -19.48 -15.00 29.50
N ILE A 191 -19.96 -14.88 28.27
CA ILE A 191 -21.32 -14.47 27.90
C ILE A 191 -22.02 -15.67 27.29
N TYR A 192 -23.13 -16.07 27.92
CA TYR A 192 -24.04 -17.09 27.41
C TYR A 192 -25.40 -16.47 27.11
N TRP A 193 -25.94 -16.76 25.92
CA TRP A 193 -27.30 -16.34 25.53
C TRP A 193 -28.28 -17.49 25.70
N LYS A 194 -29.50 -17.17 26.09
CA LYS A 194 -30.55 -18.18 26.25
C LYS A 194 -31.15 -18.56 24.92
N ASP A 195 -31.14 -19.85 24.60
CA ASP A 195 -31.77 -20.35 23.38
C ASP A 195 -33.30 -20.19 23.41
N SER A 196 -33.92 -20.23 24.61
CA SER A 196 -35.37 -20.17 24.79
C SER A 196 -36.03 -18.87 24.32
N ASP A 197 -35.28 -17.76 24.29
CA ASP A 197 -35.76 -16.45 23.87
C ASP A 197 -35.02 -15.91 22.63
N GLN A 198 -34.40 -16.81 21.86
CA GLN A 198 -33.65 -16.46 20.66
C GLN A 198 -32.51 -15.46 20.96
N GLY A 199 -31.89 -15.57 22.14
CA GLY A 199 -30.77 -14.76 22.58
C GLY A 199 -31.13 -13.33 23.01
N LEU A 200 -32.39 -13.04 23.32
CA LEU A 200 -32.77 -11.74 23.85
C LEU A 200 -32.18 -11.48 25.25
N THR A 201 -32.03 -12.53 26.06
CA THR A 201 -31.37 -12.44 27.36
C THR A 201 -30.04 -13.19 27.38
N PHE A 202 -29.13 -12.68 28.21
CA PHE A 202 -27.80 -13.24 28.39
C PHE A 202 -27.41 -13.25 29.86
N THR A 203 -26.41 -14.06 30.20
CA THR A 203 -25.84 -14.16 31.55
C THR A 203 -24.33 -14.07 31.48
N TYR A 204 -23.73 -13.24 32.35
CA TYR A 204 -22.30 -13.29 32.60
C TYR A 204 -21.97 -14.47 33.54
N SER A 205 -20.88 -15.16 33.26
CA SER A 205 -20.35 -16.23 34.10
C SER A 205 -18.83 -16.18 34.09
N ASP A 206 -18.20 -16.94 34.99
CA ASP A 206 -16.75 -17.08 34.96
C ASP A 206 -16.29 -17.84 33.71
N ILE A 207 -15.07 -17.55 33.28
CA ILE A 207 -14.46 -18.17 32.09
C ILE A 207 -14.25 -19.67 32.38
N PRO A 208 -14.60 -20.58 31.46
CA PRO A 208 -14.31 -22.00 31.62
C PRO A 208 -12.81 -22.25 31.85
N ASP A 209 -12.48 -23.13 32.80
CA ASP A 209 -11.09 -23.39 33.23
C ASP A 209 -10.14 -23.72 32.06
N GLU A 210 -10.62 -24.48 31.08
CA GLU A 210 -9.86 -24.87 29.87
C GLU A 210 -9.44 -23.66 29.01
N MET A 211 -10.20 -22.57 29.07
CA MET A 211 -10.03 -21.37 28.26
C MET A 211 -9.36 -20.22 29.01
N THR A 212 -9.19 -20.32 30.33
CA THR A 212 -8.62 -19.23 31.16
C THR A 212 -7.22 -18.83 30.72
N VAL A 213 -6.36 -19.80 30.37
CA VAL A 213 -4.99 -19.53 29.87
C VAL A 213 -5.04 -18.81 28.52
N LEU A 214 -5.90 -19.26 27.62
CA LEU A 214 -6.05 -18.66 26.29
C LEU A 214 -6.65 -17.25 26.38
N ALA A 215 -7.66 -17.05 27.24
CA ALA A 215 -8.27 -15.76 27.50
C ALA A 215 -7.27 -14.78 28.12
N GLY A 216 -6.46 -15.22 29.09
CA GLY A 216 -5.40 -14.40 29.68
C GLY A 216 -4.38 -13.91 28.64
N LYS A 217 -3.95 -14.81 27.73
CA LYS A 217 -3.04 -14.45 26.63
C LYS A 217 -3.65 -13.40 25.70
N TRP A 218 -4.89 -13.58 25.26
CA TRP A 218 -5.53 -12.64 24.34
C TRP A 218 -5.99 -11.34 25.00
N HIS A 219 -6.31 -11.37 26.29
CA HIS A 219 -6.51 -10.17 27.09
C HIS A 219 -5.25 -9.33 27.18
N GLN A 220 -4.09 -9.96 27.42
CA GLN A 220 -2.81 -9.28 27.40
C GLN A 220 -2.53 -8.65 26.02
N ASN A 221 -2.69 -9.39 24.92
CA ASN A 221 -2.54 -8.86 23.57
C ASN A 221 -3.48 -7.65 23.31
N LEU A 222 -4.71 -7.70 23.83
CA LEU A 222 -5.68 -6.62 23.71
C LEU A 222 -5.26 -5.39 24.53
N ILE A 223 -4.74 -5.58 25.74
CA ILE A 223 -4.20 -4.48 26.57
C ILE A 223 -2.99 -3.86 25.90
N GLU A 224 -2.03 -4.67 25.43
CA GLU A 224 -0.85 -4.19 24.71
C GLU A 224 -1.28 -3.34 23.50
N SER A 225 -2.29 -3.79 22.75
CA SER A 225 -2.86 -3.01 21.65
C SER A 225 -3.57 -1.73 22.13
N ALA A 226 -4.26 -1.72 23.27
CA ALA A 226 -4.88 -0.49 23.78
C ALA A 226 -3.81 0.54 24.21
N VAL A 227 -2.77 0.07 24.88
CA VAL A 227 -1.70 0.88 25.47
C VAL A 227 -0.93 1.68 24.41
N GLU A 228 -0.74 1.14 23.21
CA GLU A 228 -0.05 1.83 22.11
C GLU A 228 -0.70 3.15 21.64
N SER A 229 -1.93 3.45 22.07
CA SER A 229 -2.68 4.63 21.65
C SER A 229 -2.32 5.93 22.38
N ASN A 230 -1.68 5.83 23.56
CA ASN A 230 -1.37 6.96 24.44
C ASN A 230 -0.18 6.63 25.36
N GLU A 231 0.82 7.51 25.40
CA GLU A 231 1.99 7.44 26.28
C GLU A 231 1.62 7.28 27.76
N ASP A 232 0.56 7.96 28.24
CA ASP A 232 0.09 7.83 29.63
C ASP A 232 -0.32 6.38 29.97
N LEU A 233 -0.95 5.69 29.00
CA LEU A 233 -1.36 4.29 29.17
C LEU A 233 -0.15 3.36 29.12
N VAL A 234 0.88 3.70 28.35
CA VAL A 234 2.16 2.98 28.31
C VAL A 234 2.84 3.06 29.66
N GLU A 235 2.94 4.26 30.23
CA GLU A 235 3.55 4.45 31.54
C GLU A 235 2.80 3.67 32.62
N LYS A 236 1.46 3.74 32.65
CA LYS A 236 0.64 2.95 33.58
C LYS A 236 0.89 1.45 33.43
N TYR A 237 0.91 0.95 32.21
CA TYR A 237 1.13 -0.46 31.92
C TYR A 237 2.53 -0.93 32.34
N LEU A 238 3.58 -0.17 32.02
CA LEU A 238 4.97 -0.48 32.39
C LEU A 238 5.18 -0.46 33.91
N ASN A 239 4.47 0.41 34.63
CA ASN A 239 4.47 0.46 36.09
C ASN A 239 3.59 -0.62 36.75
N GLY A 240 2.96 -1.50 35.96
CA GLY A 240 2.09 -2.57 36.45
C GLY A 240 0.75 -2.08 37.01
N ILE A 241 0.30 -0.88 36.64
CA ILE A 241 -1.00 -0.33 37.02
C ILE A 241 -2.07 -0.91 36.08
N GLU A 242 -3.08 -1.57 36.65
CA GLU A 242 -4.22 -2.08 35.87
C GLU A 242 -5.03 -0.94 35.24
N LEU A 243 -5.30 -1.06 33.94
CA LEU A 243 -6.10 -0.10 33.18
C LEU A 243 -7.59 -0.33 33.43
N SER A 244 -8.35 0.75 33.53
CA SER A 244 -9.81 0.66 33.66
C SER A 244 -10.48 0.28 32.34
N GLU A 245 -11.68 -0.32 32.42
CA GLU A 245 -12.50 -0.66 31.24
C GLU A 245 -12.72 0.57 30.33
N ILE A 246 -12.91 1.76 30.91
CA ILE A 246 -13.14 3.00 30.15
C ILE A 246 -11.89 3.41 29.36
N GLU A 247 -10.71 3.31 29.98
CA GLU A 247 -9.44 3.63 29.33
C GLU A 247 -9.16 2.68 28.16
N ILE A 248 -9.35 1.37 28.38
CA ILE A 248 -9.17 0.34 27.34
C ILE A 248 -10.12 0.61 26.16
N LYS A 249 -11.40 0.85 26.43
CA LYS A 249 -12.40 1.11 25.38
C LYS A 249 -12.10 2.38 24.59
N SER A 250 -11.73 3.46 25.28
CA SER A 250 -11.40 4.74 24.64
C SER A 250 -10.16 4.62 23.75
N ALA A 251 -9.12 3.93 24.24
CA ALA A 251 -7.91 3.64 23.51
C ALA A 251 -8.16 2.82 22.22
N LEU A 252 -8.87 1.69 22.35
CA LEU A 252 -9.22 0.85 21.22
C LEU A 252 -10.09 1.58 20.20
N ARG A 253 -11.05 2.40 20.66
CA ARG A 253 -11.87 3.25 19.77
C ARG A 253 -10.98 4.21 18.98
N LYS A 254 -10.07 4.93 19.63
CA LYS A 254 -9.17 5.90 18.97
C LYS A 254 -8.36 5.23 17.85
N ARG A 255 -7.75 4.08 18.13
CA ARG A 255 -6.97 3.33 17.12
C ARG A 255 -7.84 2.77 16.00
N ALA A 256 -9.05 2.29 16.31
CA ALA A 256 -9.99 1.79 15.30
C ALA A 256 -10.47 2.91 14.36
N LEU A 257 -10.73 4.11 14.89
CA LEU A 257 -11.11 5.28 14.10
C LEU A 257 -9.98 5.78 13.19
N ASN A 258 -8.73 5.58 13.60
CA ASN A 258 -7.55 5.90 12.81
C ASN A 258 -7.20 4.81 11.77
N ASP A 259 -7.98 3.73 11.67
CA ASP A 259 -7.72 2.56 10.80
C ASP A 259 -6.36 1.88 11.11
N GLU A 260 -5.86 2.00 12.36
CA GLU A 260 -4.62 1.37 12.82
C GLU A 260 -4.82 -0.09 13.23
N ILE A 261 -6.01 -0.39 13.79
CA ILE A 261 -6.39 -1.71 14.25
C ILE A 261 -7.80 -2.06 13.77
N VAL A 262 -8.06 -3.37 13.69
CA VAL A 262 -9.37 -3.91 13.31
C VAL A 262 -9.86 -4.77 14.45
N LEU A 263 -10.89 -4.29 15.15
CA LEU A 263 -11.46 -4.99 16.27
C LEU A 263 -12.30 -6.19 15.80
N ILE A 264 -12.06 -7.35 16.40
CA ILE A 264 -12.70 -8.61 15.97
C ILE A 264 -13.69 -9.10 17.02
N THR A 265 -14.91 -9.36 16.56
CA THR A 265 -15.98 -10.02 17.30
C THR A 265 -16.32 -11.36 16.65
N CYS A 266 -17.02 -12.24 17.37
CA CYS A 266 -17.45 -13.52 16.81
C CYS A 266 -18.85 -13.92 17.25
N GLY A 267 -19.47 -14.81 16.48
CA GLY A 267 -20.78 -15.33 16.82
C GLY A 267 -21.35 -16.26 15.76
N SER A 268 -22.63 -16.58 15.96
CA SER A 268 -23.46 -17.26 14.99
C SER A 268 -24.77 -16.50 14.88
N ALA A 269 -24.95 -15.81 13.75
CA ALA A 269 -26.22 -15.19 13.41
C ALA A 269 -27.34 -16.25 13.28
N PHE A 270 -27.01 -17.46 12.84
CA PHE A 270 -27.98 -18.56 12.74
C PHE A 270 -28.44 -19.04 14.13
N LYS A 271 -27.51 -19.33 15.05
CA LYS A 271 -27.80 -19.73 16.43
C LYS A 271 -28.11 -18.57 17.38
N ASN A 272 -28.32 -17.35 16.86
CA ASN A 272 -28.77 -16.19 17.65
C ASN A 272 -27.81 -15.78 18.80
N LYS A 273 -26.49 -15.99 18.59
CA LYS A 273 -25.44 -15.78 19.61
C LYS A 273 -24.38 -14.83 19.08
N GLY A 274 -24.05 -13.77 19.83
CA GLY A 274 -22.95 -12.84 19.54
C GLY A 274 -23.33 -11.58 18.75
N VAL A 275 -24.44 -11.57 18.01
CA VAL A 275 -24.88 -10.37 17.23
C VAL A 275 -25.23 -9.19 18.14
N GLN A 276 -25.74 -9.47 19.34
CA GLN A 276 -26.05 -8.48 20.38
C GLN A 276 -24.77 -7.77 20.85
N ALA A 277 -23.69 -8.53 21.07
CA ALA A 277 -22.40 -7.98 21.46
C ALA A 277 -21.70 -7.27 20.29
N LEU A 278 -21.93 -7.70 19.04
CA LEU A 278 -21.55 -6.93 17.86
C LEU A 278 -22.25 -5.56 17.82
N LEU A 279 -23.55 -5.48 18.15
CA LEU A 279 -24.27 -4.20 18.21
C LEU A 279 -23.71 -3.26 19.29
N ASP A 280 -23.28 -3.81 20.43
CA ASP A 280 -22.58 -3.03 21.44
C ASP A 280 -21.23 -2.52 20.91
N ALA A 281 -20.46 -3.36 20.22
CA ALA A 281 -19.20 -2.97 19.60
C ALA A 281 -19.39 -1.89 18.51
N ILE A 282 -20.47 -1.93 17.74
CA ILE A 282 -20.82 -0.89 16.75
C ILE A 282 -20.99 0.47 17.44
N ILE A 283 -21.68 0.52 18.58
CA ILE A 283 -21.82 1.78 19.33
C ILE A 283 -20.47 2.22 19.91
N GLU A 284 -19.73 1.30 20.53
CA GLU A 284 -18.50 1.59 21.26
C GLU A 284 -17.34 2.00 20.35
N TYR A 285 -17.17 1.40 19.17
CA TYR A 285 -15.95 1.55 18.38
C TYR A 285 -16.12 2.16 16.99
N LEU A 286 -17.30 2.06 16.36
CA LEU A 286 -17.51 2.68 15.05
C LEU A 286 -17.82 4.19 15.18
N PRO A 287 -17.46 4.99 14.16
CA PRO A 287 -17.57 6.45 14.21
C PRO A 287 -19.01 6.94 14.22
N ALA A 288 -19.19 8.07 14.88
CA ALA A 288 -20.29 8.98 14.58
C ALA A 288 -19.94 9.88 13.39
N PRO A 289 -20.92 10.53 12.75
CA PRO A 289 -20.67 11.44 11.62
C PRO A 289 -19.74 12.63 11.93
N ASN A 290 -19.57 12.96 13.21
CA ASN A 290 -18.66 14.00 13.69
C ASN A 290 -17.27 13.48 14.09
N ASP A 291 -17.04 12.17 14.00
CA ASP A 291 -15.72 11.55 14.24
C ASP A 291 -14.92 11.38 12.93
N ILE A 292 -15.58 11.53 11.78
CA ILE A 292 -14.98 11.42 10.44
C ILE A 292 -14.62 12.80 9.86
N GLN A 293 -13.75 12.80 8.86
CA GLN A 293 -13.32 14.05 8.20
C GLN A 293 -14.47 14.74 7.46
N ASP A 294 -14.47 16.06 7.49
CA ASP A 294 -15.44 16.89 6.78
C ASP A 294 -15.39 16.66 5.26
N ILE A 295 -16.56 16.72 4.62
CA ILE A 295 -16.69 16.45 3.20
C ILE A 295 -16.13 17.62 2.38
N LYS A 296 -15.15 17.31 1.51
CA LYS A 296 -14.57 18.27 0.56
C LYS A 296 -15.30 18.18 -0.78
N GLY A 297 -15.63 19.33 -1.35
CA GLY A 297 -16.31 19.43 -2.64
C GLY A 297 -15.89 20.68 -3.41
N VAL A 298 -16.50 20.89 -4.57
CA VAL A 298 -16.25 22.04 -5.44
C VAL A 298 -17.58 22.75 -5.69
N LEU A 299 -17.60 24.07 -5.54
CA LEU A 299 -18.78 24.87 -5.87
C LEU A 299 -18.94 24.93 -7.39
N ASN A 300 -20.17 24.83 -7.87
CA ASN A 300 -20.50 25.02 -9.28
C ASN A 300 -20.53 26.52 -9.64
N ASN A 301 -19.44 27.22 -9.33
CA ASN A 301 -19.08 28.46 -9.98
C ASN A 301 -18.06 28.09 -11.08
N ASN A 302 -18.07 28.75 -12.23
CA ASN A 302 -17.18 28.45 -13.38
C ASN A 302 -15.66 28.52 -13.06
N THR A 303 -15.29 28.68 -11.80
CA THR A 303 -13.94 28.74 -11.24
C THR A 303 -13.56 27.51 -10.42
N ASN A 304 -14.41 26.48 -10.29
CA ASN A 304 -14.15 25.25 -9.53
C ASN A 304 -13.60 25.53 -8.12
N THR A 305 -14.26 26.42 -7.37
CA THR A 305 -13.77 26.82 -6.04
C THR A 305 -13.91 25.68 -5.01
N PRO A 306 -12.84 25.27 -4.31
CA PRO A 306 -12.93 24.26 -3.25
C PRO A 306 -13.82 24.72 -2.09
N ALA A 307 -14.64 23.83 -1.56
CA ALA A 307 -15.48 24.07 -0.38
C ALA A 307 -15.46 22.86 0.56
N ILE A 308 -15.61 23.15 1.85
CA ILE A 308 -15.70 22.14 2.91
C ILE A 308 -17.13 22.18 3.49
N ARG A 309 -17.69 21.01 3.80
CA ARG A 309 -18.98 20.85 4.46
C ARG A 309 -18.78 20.13 5.77
N ILE A 310 -18.93 20.89 6.85
CA ILE A 310 -18.75 20.42 8.22
C ILE A 310 -19.97 19.60 8.64
N SER A 311 -19.75 18.44 9.24
CA SER A 311 -20.79 17.57 9.79
C SER A 311 -21.37 18.14 11.09
N ASN A 312 -22.12 19.24 11.01
CA ASN A 312 -22.71 19.94 12.16
C ASN A 312 -24.18 20.35 11.88
N ASP A 313 -25.05 20.21 12.90
CA ASP A 313 -26.47 20.58 12.82
C ASP A 313 -26.70 22.09 12.56
N SER A 314 -25.73 22.95 12.87
CA SER A 314 -25.80 24.40 12.61
C SER A 314 -25.27 24.81 11.22
N ALA A 315 -24.69 23.89 10.47
CA ALA A 315 -24.15 24.15 9.13
C ALA A 315 -25.25 24.14 8.05
N PRO A 316 -25.03 24.78 6.89
CA PRO A 316 -25.95 24.68 5.76
C PRO A 316 -26.18 23.25 5.31
N PHE A 317 -27.43 22.90 4.96
CA PHE A 317 -27.80 21.56 4.53
C PHE A 317 -26.95 21.11 3.32
N SER A 318 -26.37 19.93 3.44
CA SER A 318 -25.66 19.24 2.37
C SER A 318 -25.85 17.73 2.53
N ALA A 319 -25.94 17.01 1.41
CA ALA A 319 -26.16 15.57 1.41
C ALA A 319 -25.44 14.91 0.23
N LEU A 320 -24.92 13.71 0.44
CA LEU A 320 -24.34 12.87 -0.60
C LEU A 320 -25.45 11.99 -1.21
N ALA A 321 -25.66 12.13 -2.52
CA ALA A 321 -26.53 11.23 -3.27
C ALA A 321 -25.70 10.04 -3.78
N PHE A 322 -26.05 8.83 -3.35
CA PHE A 322 -25.30 7.61 -3.72
C PHE A 322 -26.10 6.64 -4.58
N LYS A 323 -27.42 6.76 -4.57
CA LYS A 323 -28.32 6.03 -5.47
C LYS A 323 -28.82 7.00 -6.52
N ILE A 324 -28.23 6.93 -7.71
CA ILE A 324 -28.69 7.63 -8.91
C ILE A 324 -29.23 6.55 -9.84
N ALA A 325 -30.54 6.56 -10.10
CA ALA A 325 -31.13 5.71 -11.11
C ALA A 325 -30.69 6.25 -12.48
N ASN A 326 -29.73 5.59 -13.13
CA ASN A 326 -29.39 5.85 -14.52
C ASN A 326 -29.99 4.76 -15.41
N ASP A 327 -30.09 5.09 -16.70
CA ASP A 327 -30.81 4.39 -17.76
C ASP A 327 -30.84 2.85 -17.63
N PRO A 328 -32.03 2.21 -17.60
CA PRO A 328 -32.19 0.77 -17.39
C PRO A 328 -31.53 -0.11 -18.45
N PHE A 329 -30.99 0.44 -19.55
CA PHE A 329 -30.41 -0.34 -20.65
C PHE A 329 -28.86 -0.41 -20.65
N VAL A 330 -28.19 0.03 -19.58
CA VAL A 330 -26.72 -0.05 -19.44
C VAL A 330 -26.35 -1.00 -18.31
N GLY A 331 -26.00 -2.25 -18.65
CA GLY A 331 -25.45 -3.21 -17.70
C GLY A 331 -23.93 -3.09 -17.57
N MET A 332 -23.41 -3.45 -16.39
CA MET A 332 -22.00 -3.26 -15.98
C MET A 332 -21.24 -4.59 -15.90
N GLY A 333 -21.94 -5.70 -16.12
CA GLY A 333 -21.45 -7.07 -16.12
C GLY A 333 -22.53 -7.99 -16.68
N GLU A 334 -22.20 -9.24 -16.99
CA GLU A 334 -23.11 -10.20 -17.61
C GLU A 334 -24.33 -10.48 -16.71
N LEU A 335 -24.10 -10.72 -15.42
CA LEU A 335 -25.16 -10.92 -14.43
C LEU A 335 -26.06 -9.69 -14.26
N HIS A 336 -25.50 -8.48 -14.33
CA HIS A 336 -26.27 -7.24 -14.23
C HIS A 336 -27.21 -7.07 -15.44
N LEU A 337 -26.76 -7.42 -16.66
CA LEU A 337 -27.60 -7.43 -17.85
C LEU A 337 -28.70 -8.49 -17.76
N GLU A 338 -28.38 -9.70 -17.31
CA GLU A 338 -29.38 -10.76 -17.10
C GLU A 338 -30.50 -10.33 -16.16
N ILE A 339 -30.16 -9.68 -15.04
CA ILE A 339 -31.14 -9.18 -14.07
C ILE A 339 -32.02 -8.10 -14.69
N ILE A 340 -31.46 -7.18 -15.48
CA ILE A 340 -32.23 -6.16 -16.18
C ILE A 340 -33.23 -6.78 -17.16
N ILE A 341 -32.80 -7.76 -17.95
CA ILE A 341 -33.66 -8.44 -18.94
C ILE A 341 -34.76 -9.23 -18.24
N ASP A 342 -34.42 -9.94 -17.16
CA ASP A 342 -35.40 -10.66 -16.34
C ASP A 342 -36.39 -9.68 -15.71
N ARG A 343 -35.95 -8.52 -15.20
CA ARG A 343 -36.84 -7.46 -14.71
C ARG A 343 -37.74 -6.90 -15.81
N MET A 344 -37.22 -6.65 -17.01
CA MET A 344 -38.03 -6.22 -18.16
C MET A 344 -39.13 -7.24 -18.48
N LYS A 345 -38.78 -8.53 -18.43
CA LYS A 345 -39.72 -9.61 -18.70
C LYS A 345 -40.77 -9.77 -17.60
N ARG A 346 -40.37 -9.70 -16.33
CA ARG A 346 -41.28 -9.94 -15.19
C ARG A 346 -42.08 -8.70 -14.80
N GLU A 347 -41.44 -7.55 -14.62
CA GLU A 347 -42.10 -6.32 -14.16
C GLU A 347 -42.87 -5.62 -15.30
N PHE A 348 -42.36 -5.70 -16.53
CA PHE A 348 -42.91 -4.95 -17.66
C PHE A 348 -43.49 -5.84 -18.77
N SER A 349 -43.41 -7.17 -18.64
CA SER A 349 -43.84 -8.13 -19.69
C SER A 349 -43.18 -7.87 -21.05
N VAL A 350 -41.95 -7.34 -21.05
CA VAL A 350 -41.18 -7.05 -22.26
C VAL A 350 -40.06 -8.07 -22.39
N ASP A 351 -40.11 -8.88 -23.45
CA ASP A 351 -39.01 -9.78 -23.82
C ASP A 351 -37.99 -8.99 -24.66
N ALA A 352 -36.71 -9.04 -24.29
CA ALA A 352 -35.65 -8.24 -24.89
C ALA A 352 -34.45 -9.11 -25.28
N ASN A 353 -33.96 -8.92 -26.51
CA ASN A 353 -32.78 -9.61 -27.01
C ASN A 353 -31.55 -8.70 -26.86
N VAL A 354 -30.44 -9.25 -26.35
CA VAL A 354 -29.17 -8.51 -26.22
C VAL A 354 -28.38 -8.62 -27.52
N GLY A 355 -28.05 -7.47 -28.11
CA GLY A 355 -27.11 -7.37 -29.22
C GLY A 355 -25.71 -6.99 -28.72
N LYS A 356 -24.69 -7.15 -29.57
CA LYS A 356 -23.36 -6.60 -29.27
C LYS A 356 -23.44 -5.07 -29.12
N PRO A 357 -22.79 -4.46 -28.12
CA PRO A 357 -22.75 -3.01 -27.97
C PRO A 357 -22.29 -2.35 -29.27
N GLN A 358 -23.01 -1.31 -29.71
CA GLN A 358 -22.59 -0.53 -30.86
C GLN A 358 -21.57 0.51 -30.42
N VAL A 359 -20.42 0.53 -31.09
CA VAL A 359 -19.37 1.52 -30.84
C VAL A 359 -19.80 2.85 -31.47
N ALA A 360 -19.77 3.92 -30.67
CA ALA A 360 -20.04 5.27 -31.13
C ALA A 360 -18.83 5.84 -31.87
N TYR A 361 -18.65 5.42 -33.12
CA TYR A 361 -17.57 5.94 -33.98
C TYR A 361 -17.73 7.43 -34.25
N ARG A 362 -16.62 8.08 -34.59
CA ARG A 362 -16.56 9.45 -35.12
C ARG A 362 -15.74 9.46 -36.40
N GLU A 363 -15.80 10.56 -37.13
CA GLU A 363 -15.00 10.77 -38.34
C GLU A 363 -14.11 11.99 -38.17
N THR A 364 -12.91 11.96 -38.74
CA THR A 364 -12.05 13.15 -38.86
C THR A 364 -11.24 13.10 -40.16
N ILE A 365 -10.41 14.11 -40.39
CA ILE A 365 -9.51 14.20 -41.55
C ILE A 365 -8.06 14.19 -41.07
N LEU A 366 -7.15 13.67 -41.89
CA LEU A 366 -5.72 13.70 -41.60
C LEU A 366 -4.99 14.82 -42.33
N ASN A 367 -5.45 15.15 -43.54
CA ASN A 367 -4.76 16.07 -44.41
C ASN A 367 -5.49 17.40 -44.49
N LYS A 368 -4.69 18.46 -44.52
CA LYS A 368 -5.15 19.79 -44.88
C LYS A 368 -5.48 19.84 -46.38
N VAL A 369 -6.62 20.44 -46.74
CA VAL A 369 -7.04 20.64 -48.13
C VAL A 369 -7.50 22.08 -48.32
N GLU A 370 -6.86 22.76 -49.28
CA GLU A 370 -7.16 24.14 -49.68
C GLU A 370 -7.96 24.16 -51.00
N ASP A 371 -8.50 25.33 -51.36
CA ASP A 371 -9.21 25.60 -52.61
C ASP A 371 -10.38 24.64 -52.86
N ILE A 372 -11.22 24.46 -51.85
CA ILE A 372 -12.41 23.62 -51.94
C ILE A 372 -13.60 24.49 -52.35
N GLU A 373 -13.96 24.41 -53.62
CA GLU A 373 -15.06 25.17 -54.20
C GLU A 373 -16.41 24.47 -54.00
N GLY A 374 -17.40 25.22 -53.50
CA GLY A 374 -18.81 24.82 -53.47
C GLY A 374 -19.67 25.87 -54.15
N LYS A 375 -20.33 25.48 -55.24
CA LYS A 375 -21.27 26.32 -56.00
C LYS A 375 -22.65 25.67 -56.01
N HIS A 376 -23.67 26.44 -55.63
CA HIS A 376 -25.07 26.08 -55.80
C HIS A 376 -25.74 27.09 -56.73
N ILE A 377 -26.08 26.63 -57.93
CA ILE A 377 -26.73 27.44 -58.96
C ILE A 377 -27.98 26.68 -59.40
N LYS A 378 -29.16 27.26 -59.19
CA LYS A 378 -30.42 26.68 -59.66
C LYS A 378 -31.30 27.74 -60.31
N GLN A 379 -31.64 27.49 -61.57
CA GLN A 379 -32.49 28.36 -62.37
C GLN A 379 -33.50 27.50 -63.13
N SER A 380 -34.59 27.14 -62.46
CA SER A 380 -35.70 26.39 -63.07
C SER A 380 -37.03 26.90 -62.53
N GLY A 381 -37.62 27.86 -63.24
CA GLY A 381 -39.03 28.28 -63.11
C GLY A 381 -39.44 29.10 -61.88
N GLY A 382 -38.52 29.58 -61.04
CA GLY A 382 -38.80 30.38 -59.83
C GLY A 382 -37.68 31.39 -59.49
N ARG A 383 -37.70 31.99 -58.29
CA ARG A 383 -36.60 32.88 -57.79
C ARG A 383 -35.25 32.15 -57.92
N GLY A 384 -34.27 32.79 -58.57
CA GLY A 384 -32.95 32.21 -58.76
C GLY A 384 -32.25 31.95 -57.43
N GLN A 385 -31.40 30.92 -57.40
CA GLN A 385 -30.56 30.60 -56.25
C GLN A 385 -29.10 30.58 -56.69
N TYR A 386 -28.29 31.43 -56.07
CA TYR A 386 -26.85 31.51 -56.29
C TYR A 386 -26.10 31.58 -54.95
N GLY A 387 -25.22 30.62 -54.71
CA GLY A 387 -24.27 30.65 -53.60
C GLY A 387 -22.94 30.07 -54.04
N HIS A 388 -21.85 30.76 -53.73
CA HIS A 388 -20.50 30.29 -54.04
C HIS A 388 -19.56 30.57 -52.87
N VAL A 389 -18.91 29.52 -52.37
CA VAL A 389 -17.92 29.58 -51.29
C VAL A 389 -16.68 28.78 -51.66
N VAL A 390 -15.52 29.25 -51.18
CA VAL A 390 -14.26 28.52 -51.24
C VAL A 390 -13.71 28.43 -49.83
N ILE A 391 -13.49 27.19 -49.39
CA ILE A 391 -13.05 26.88 -48.02
C ILE A 391 -11.75 26.09 -48.02
N GLU A 392 -11.06 26.16 -46.90
CA GLU A 392 -9.93 25.34 -46.52
C GLU A 392 -10.36 24.46 -45.34
N LEU A 393 -10.11 23.16 -45.43
CA LEU A 393 -10.31 22.20 -44.35
C LEU A 393 -8.95 21.81 -43.76
N PHE A 394 -8.84 21.80 -42.44
CA PHE A 394 -7.62 21.41 -41.74
C PHE A 394 -7.94 20.60 -40.47
N PRO A 395 -7.12 19.61 -40.10
CA PRO A 395 -7.30 18.87 -38.86
C PRO A 395 -6.99 19.72 -37.63
N LEU A 396 -7.68 19.46 -36.53
CA LEU A 396 -7.39 20.01 -35.20
C LEU A 396 -6.73 18.96 -34.30
N GLU A 397 -6.12 19.39 -33.21
CA GLU A 397 -5.62 18.47 -32.19
C GLU A 397 -6.77 17.73 -31.50
N PRO A 398 -6.66 16.39 -31.31
CA PRO A 398 -7.67 15.58 -30.65
C PRO A 398 -7.98 16.07 -29.23
N GLY A 399 -9.26 16.18 -28.87
CA GLY A 399 -9.70 16.57 -27.53
C GLY A 399 -9.76 18.07 -27.26
N GLY A 400 -9.58 18.90 -28.30
CA GLY A 400 -9.76 20.35 -28.26
C GLY A 400 -11.22 20.81 -28.43
N ALA A 401 -11.43 21.92 -29.14
CA ALA A 401 -12.76 22.52 -29.35
C ALA A 401 -13.71 21.68 -30.25
N GLY A 402 -13.24 20.59 -30.86
CA GLY A 402 -14.01 19.67 -31.71
C GLY A 402 -14.40 20.23 -33.08
N TYR A 403 -14.69 21.53 -33.20
CA TYR A 403 -14.94 22.24 -34.46
C TYR A 403 -14.47 23.69 -34.36
N LEU A 404 -13.79 24.19 -35.39
CA LEU A 404 -13.36 25.59 -35.48
C LEU A 404 -13.76 26.21 -36.81
N PHE A 405 -14.51 27.31 -36.79
CA PHE A 405 -14.83 28.10 -37.97
C PHE A 405 -14.04 29.41 -37.97
N VAL A 406 -13.24 29.65 -39.01
CA VAL A 406 -12.44 30.86 -39.19
C VAL A 406 -12.96 31.63 -40.39
N ASN A 407 -13.41 32.87 -40.17
CA ASN A 407 -13.82 33.78 -41.22
C ASN A 407 -12.66 34.72 -41.61
N ASP A 408 -12.07 34.52 -42.80
CA ASP A 408 -11.00 35.34 -43.38
C ASP A 408 -11.44 36.01 -44.70
N ILE A 409 -12.74 36.28 -44.85
CA ILE A 409 -13.27 36.99 -46.03
C ILE A 409 -12.80 38.45 -46.02
N LYS A 410 -12.16 38.87 -47.12
CA LYS A 410 -11.68 40.24 -47.34
C LYS A 410 -12.50 40.95 -48.42
N GLY A 411 -12.74 42.25 -48.25
CA GLY A 411 -13.33 43.10 -49.32
C GLY A 411 -14.83 42.95 -49.56
N GLY A 412 -15.61 42.36 -48.64
CA GLY A 412 -17.07 42.27 -48.75
C GLY A 412 -17.58 41.33 -49.84
N VAL A 413 -16.75 40.39 -50.31
CA VAL A 413 -17.05 39.44 -51.40
C VAL A 413 -18.19 38.48 -51.05
N ILE A 414 -18.46 38.28 -49.75
CA ILE A 414 -19.71 37.70 -49.24
C ILE A 414 -20.25 38.66 -48.17
N PRO A 415 -21.52 39.10 -48.25
CA PRO A 415 -22.17 39.88 -47.19
C PRO A 415 -22.14 39.17 -45.84
N SER A 416 -21.89 39.91 -44.75
CA SER A 416 -21.76 39.34 -43.40
C SER A 416 -23.00 38.58 -42.91
N GLU A 417 -24.17 38.94 -43.43
CA GLU A 417 -25.45 38.27 -43.17
C GLU A 417 -25.45 36.78 -43.58
N TYR A 418 -24.71 36.40 -44.64
CA TYR A 418 -24.68 35.02 -45.13
C TYR A 418 -23.64 34.13 -44.46
N ILE A 419 -22.70 34.71 -43.69
CA ILE A 419 -21.62 33.95 -43.05
C ILE A 419 -22.17 32.98 -42.00
N SER A 420 -23.19 33.40 -41.25
CA SER A 420 -23.88 32.50 -40.31
C SER A 420 -24.57 31.33 -41.01
N ALA A 421 -25.09 31.53 -42.22
CA ALA A 421 -25.73 30.48 -43.00
C ALA A 421 -24.72 29.47 -43.57
N ILE A 422 -23.52 29.92 -43.94
CA ILE A 422 -22.40 29.08 -44.38
C ILE A 422 -21.95 28.16 -43.24
N ASP A 423 -21.69 28.73 -42.06
CA ASP A 423 -21.29 27.98 -40.86
C ASP A 423 -22.35 26.94 -40.47
N LYS A 424 -23.64 27.33 -40.45
CA LYS A 424 -24.75 26.38 -40.24
C LYS A 424 -24.78 25.24 -41.27
N GLY A 425 -24.46 25.53 -42.53
CA GLY A 425 -24.39 24.52 -43.58
C GLY A 425 -23.29 23.49 -43.34
N ILE A 426 -22.14 23.93 -42.83
CA ILE A 426 -21.02 23.06 -42.45
C ILE A 426 -21.40 22.24 -41.21
N GLN A 427 -21.92 22.88 -40.15
CA GLN A 427 -22.31 22.22 -38.90
C GLN A 427 -23.35 21.11 -39.08
N GLU A 428 -24.26 21.24 -40.06
CA GLU A 428 -25.21 20.17 -40.40
C GLU A 428 -24.52 18.95 -40.99
N GLN A 429 -23.45 19.13 -41.78
CA GLN A 429 -22.65 18.01 -42.30
C GLN A 429 -21.78 17.36 -41.23
N LEU A 430 -21.42 18.09 -40.17
CA LEU A 430 -20.68 17.51 -39.04
C LEU A 430 -21.50 16.46 -38.28
N LYS A 431 -22.84 16.51 -38.34
CA LYS A 431 -23.70 15.51 -37.66
C LYS A 431 -23.67 14.15 -38.35
N TYR A 432 -23.51 14.15 -39.67
CA TYR A 432 -23.56 12.95 -40.51
C TYR A 432 -22.40 12.97 -41.50
N GLY A 433 -21.29 12.36 -41.08
CA GLY A 433 -20.03 12.34 -41.81
C GLY A 433 -20.15 11.68 -43.19
N PRO A 434 -19.45 12.21 -44.22
CA PRO A 434 -19.50 11.66 -45.57
C PRO A 434 -18.88 10.26 -45.75
N LEU A 435 -18.11 9.72 -44.79
CA LEU A 435 -17.43 8.42 -44.94
C LEU A 435 -18.36 7.26 -44.57
N ALA A 436 -18.95 7.28 -43.38
CA ALA A 436 -19.79 6.20 -42.86
C ALA A 436 -21.03 6.69 -42.11
N GLY A 437 -21.29 8.01 -42.11
CA GLY A 437 -22.47 8.61 -41.49
C GLY A 437 -22.30 8.93 -40.01
N TYR A 438 -21.09 8.83 -39.46
CA TYR A 438 -20.82 9.16 -38.06
C TYR A 438 -20.49 10.64 -37.89
N PRO A 439 -20.69 11.22 -36.70
CA PRO A 439 -20.41 12.63 -36.51
C PRO A 439 -18.91 12.96 -36.71
N VAL A 440 -18.64 14.05 -37.41
CA VAL A 440 -17.29 14.56 -37.68
C VAL A 440 -16.81 15.42 -36.51
N VAL A 441 -15.57 15.19 -36.07
CA VAL A 441 -14.92 15.92 -34.96
C VAL A 441 -13.47 16.27 -35.32
N ASP A 442 -12.88 17.17 -34.54
CA ASP A 442 -11.50 17.66 -34.66
C ASP A 442 -11.17 18.25 -36.05
N ILE A 443 -12.09 19.07 -36.56
CA ILE A 443 -11.95 19.73 -37.86
C ILE A 443 -12.06 21.25 -37.78
N GLY A 444 -11.15 21.93 -38.47
CA GLY A 444 -11.16 23.36 -38.70
C GLY A 444 -11.57 23.68 -40.13
N VAL A 445 -12.36 24.73 -40.28
CA VAL A 445 -12.81 25.26 -41.58
C VAL A 445 -12.49 26.74 -41.66
N ARG A 446 -11.70 27.13 -42.66
CA ARG A 446 -11.43 28.54 -42.97
C ARG A 446 -12.15 28.95 -44.25
N LEU A 447 -12.99 29.98 -44.15
CA LEU A 447 -13.65 30.62 -45.28
C LEU A 447 -12.81 31.84 -45.70
N TYR A 448 -12.27 31.85 -46.92
CA TYR A 448 -11.41 32.93 -47.41
C TYR A 448 -11.82 33.52 -48.76
N PHE A 449 -12.70 32.86 -49.53
CA PHE A 449 -13.21 33.38 -50.79
C PHE A 449 -14.64 32.90 -51.09
N GLY A 450 -15.30 33.57 -52.04
CA GLY A 450 -16.60 33.17 -52.58
C GLY A 450 -17.14 34.19 -53.58
N SER A 451 -18.42 34.10 -53.91
CA SER A 451 -19.11 35.16 -54.65
C SER A 451 -20.61 35.10 -54.41
N TYR A 452 -21.28 36.22 -54.60
CA TYR A 452 -22.74 36.34 -54.49
C TYR A 452 -23.31 37.07 -55.71
N HIS A 453 -24.64 36.98 -55.88
CA HIS A 453 -25.39 37.70 -56.89
C HIS A 453 -26.46 38.53 -56.19
N ASP A 454 -26.57 39.83 -56.50
CA ASP A 454 -27.39 40.78 -55.72
C ASP A 454 -28.88 40.40 -55.64
N VAL A 455 -29.40 39.66 -56.63
CA VAL A 455 -30.83 39.33 -56.73
C VAL A 455 -31.14 37.86 -56.43
N ASP A 456 -30.17 36.97 -56.68
CA ASP A 456 -30.39 35.50 -56.64
C ASP A 456 -29.70 34.82 -55.46
N SER A 457 -28.88 35.54 -54.69
CA SER A 457 -28.28 35.00 -53.47
C SER A 457 -29.26 34.99 -52.30
N SER A 458 -29.19 33.93 -51.51
CA SER A 458 -30.01 33.74 -50.31
C SER A 458 -29.24 32.93 -49.27
N GLU A 459 -29.64 33.02 -48.00
CA GLU A 459 -29.07 32.21 -46.92
C GLU A 459 -29.10 30.71 -47.25
N LEU A 460 -30.21 30.23 -47.83
CA LEU A 460 -30.35 28.83 -48.22
C LEU A 460 -29.35 28.43 -49.32
N ALA A 461 -29.11 29.29 -50.31
CA ALA A 461 -28.17 29.01 -51.39
C ALA A 461 -26.72 28.90 -50.87
N PHE A 462 -26.31 29.78 -49.96
CA PHE A 462 -25.00 29.74 -49.32
C PHE A 462 -24.82 28.53 -48.40
N LYS A 463 -25.87 28.17 -47.64
CA LYS A 463 -25.89 26.96 -46.81
C LYS A 463 -25.70 25.68 -47.63
N LEU A 464 -26.36 25.57 -48.78
CA LEU A 464 -26.22 24.44 -49.70
C LEU A 464 -24.83 24.42 -50.37
N ALA A 465 -24.34 25.58 -50.82
CA ALA A 465 -23.00 25.71 -51.38
C ALA A 465 -21.90 25.26 -50.40
N ALA A 466 -22.01 25.67 -49.13
CA ALA A 466 -21.13 25.25 -48.05
C ALA A 466 -21.18 23.75 -47.77
N SER A 467 -22.38 23.14 -47.81
CA SER A 467 -22.54 21.69 -47.65
C SER A 467 -21.86 20.91 -48.79
N ILE A 468 -21.94 21.41 -50.03
CA ILE A 468 -21.26 20.81 -51.19
C ILE A 468 -19.74 20.94 -51.06
N ALA A 469 -19.26 22.13 -50.70
CA ALA A 469 -17.83 22.39 -50.46
C ALA A 469 -17.30 21.41 -49.41
N PHE A 470 -17.94 21.34 -48.24
CA PHE A 470 -17.52 20.46 -47.16
C PHE A 470 -17.44 18.99 -47.60
N LYS A 471 -18.49 18.44 -48.26
CA LYS A 471 -18.50 17.04 -48.72
C LYS A 471 -17.37 16.73 -49.71
N ASN A 472 -17.11 17.64 -50.64
CA ASN A 472 -16.07 17.46 -51.65
C ASN A 472 -14.66 17.57 -51.04
N GLY A 473 -14.48 18.53 -50.13
CA GLY A 473 -13.25 18.71 -49.37
C GLY A 473 -12.94 17.52 -48.47
N PHE A 474 -13.94 17.04 -47.73
CA PHE A 474 -13.81 15.93 -46.78
C PHE A 474 -13.31 14.64 -47.45
N LYS A 475 -13.82 14.33 -48.65
CA LYS A 475 -13.36 13.17 -49.43
C LYS A 475 -11.90 13.29 -49.89
N ARG A 476 -11.42 14.51 -50.13
CA ARG A 476 -10.04 14.79 -50.56
C ARG A 476 -9.08 14.86 -49.37
N ALA A 477 -9.58 15.10 -48.17
CA ALA A 477 -8.81 15.33 -46.94
C ALA A 477 -8.35 14.06 -46.21
N HIS A 478 -8.43 12.91 -46.89
CA HIS A 478 -8.12 11.59 -46.33
C HIS A 478 -8.92 11.32 -45.03
N PRO A 479 -10.24 11.10 -45.14
CA PRO A 479 -11.07 10.91 -43.97
C PRO A 479 -10.77 9.57 -43.29
N VAL A 480 -10.85 9.53 -41.97
CA VAL A 480 -10.60 8.35 -41.14
C VAL A 480 -11.68 8.20 -40.08
N LEU A 481 -11.92 6.95 -39.67
CA LEU A 481 -12.80 6.63 -38.54
C LEU A 481 -12.02 6.70 -37.23
N LEU A 482 -12.64 7.30 -36.23
CA LEU A 482 -12.17 7.32 -34.86
C LEU A 482 -13.06 6.39 -34.03
N GLU A 483 -12.43 5.59 -33.19
CA GLU A 483 -13.10 4.80 -32.16
C GLU A 483 -12.82 5.39 -30.77
N PRO A 484 -13.77 5.30 -29.82
CA PRO A 484 -13.55 5.71 -28.45
C PRO A 484 -12.50 4.81 -27.79
N ILE A 485 -11.44 5.41 -27.26
CA ILE A 485 -10.43 4.72 -26.44
C ILE A 485 -10.72 5.02 -24.98
N MET A 486 -10.82 3.96 -24.18
CA MET A 486 -11.05 4.07 -22.74
C MET A 486 -9.71 4.11 -22.00
N LYS A 487 -9.59 5.01 -21.02
CA LYS A 487 -8.52 4.91 -20.02
C LYS A 487 -8.92 3.80 -19.05
N VAL A 488 -8.23 2.66 -19.14
CA VAL A 488 -8.47 1.51 -18.28
C VAL A 488 -7.45 1.50 -17.14
N GLU A 489 -7.94 1.40 -15.91
CA GLU A 489 -7.13 1.21 -14.71
C GLU A 489 -7.51 -0.14 -14.10
N VAL A 490 -6.52 -0.99 -13.86
CA VAL A 490 -6.72 -2.35 -13.36
C VAL A 490 -5.90 -2.53 -12.10
N GLU A 491 -6.59 -2.85 -11.00
CA GLU A 491 -5.97 -3.19 -9.74
C GLU A 491 -6.08 -4.70 -9.53
N THR A 492 -4.94 -5.38 -9.41
CA THR A 492 -4.87 -6.84 -9.31
C THR A 492 -3.79 -7.23 -8.30
N PRO A 493 -3.96 -8.35 -7.55
CA PRO A 493 -2.85 -8.93 -6.79
C PRO A 493 -1.66 -9.26 -7.69
N ASP A 494 -0.45 -9.20 -7.13
CA ASP A 494 0.80 -9.44 -7.87
C ASP A 494 0.83 -10.80 -8.58
N ASP A 495 0.21 -11.82 -7.97
CA ASP A 495 0.12 -13.19 -8.50
C ASP A 495 -0.59 -13.26 -9.86
N TYR A 496 -1.60 -12.42 -10.08
CA TYR A 496 -2.41 -12.40 -11.29
C TYR A 496 -1.99 -11.31 -12.29
N MET A 497 -0.97 -10.52 -11.96
CA MET A 497 -0.48 -9.47 -12.85
C MET A 497 -0.02 -10.05 -14.20
N GLY A 498 0.55 -11.26 -14.22
CA GLY A 498 0.92 -11.97 -15.45
C GLY A 498 -0.27 -12.26 -16.35
N ASP A 499 -1.30 -12.90 -15.80
CA ASP A 499 -2.52 -13.27 -16.53
C ASP A 499 -3.28 -12.03 -17.03
N VAL A 500 -3.34 -10.98 -16.20
CA VAL A 500 -3.95 -9.70 -16.58
C VAL A 500 -3.17 -9.07 -17.73
N ILE A 501 -1.83 -9.04 -17.65
CA ILE A 501 -0.99 -8.53 -18.74
C ILE A 501 -1.16 -9.38 -20.00
N GLU A 502 -1.27 -10.70 -19.90
CA GLU A 502 -1.50 -11.59 -21.04
C GLU A 502 -2.87 -11.35 -21.69
N MET A 503 -3.92 -11.18 -20.87
CA MET A 503 -5.27 -10.87 -21.34
C MET A 503 -5.32 -9.55 -22.12
N PHE A 504 -4.63 -8.50 -21.64
CA PHE A 504 -4.48 -7.24 -22.39
C PHE A 504 -3.46 -7.34 -23.52
N GLY A 505 -2.47 -8.22 -23.40
CA GLY A 505 -1.49 -8.55 -24.44
C GLY A 505 -2.16 -9.10 -25.71
N TYR A 506 -3.14 -10.00 -25.54
CA TYR A 506 -3.97 -10.51 -26.64
C TYR A 506 -4.77 -9.39 -27.34
N ALA A 507 -5.22 -8.38 -26.58
CA ALA A 507 -5.87 -7.19 -27.14
C ALA A 507 -4.87 -6.27 -27.88
N THR A 508 -3.58 -6.36 -27.56
CA THR A 508 -2.50 -5.58 -28.18
C THR A 508 -2.10 -6.15 -29.54
N ASP A 509 -2.12 -7.48 -29.71
CA ASP A 509 -1.86 -8.15 -30.99
C ASP A 509 -2.96 -7.90 -32.04
N LEU A 510 -4.21 -7.66 -31.61
CA LEU A 510 -5.34 -7.34 -32.49
C LEU A 510 -5.43 -5.84 -32.85
N ARG A 511 -4.76 -4.94 -32.12
CA ARG A 511 -4.79 -3.49 -32.31
C ARG A 511 -3.38 -2.92 -32.40
N SER A 512 -2.66 -3.33 -33.45
CA SER A 512 -1.32 -2.81 -33.71
C SER A 512 -1.37 -1.32 -34.07
N GLN A 513 -0.57 -0.55 -33.34
CA GLN A 513 -0.11 0.81 -33.60
C GLN A 513 -1.03 1.95 -33.13
N THR A 514 -0.37 2.89 -32.41
CA THR A 514 -0.83 4.18 -31.89
C THR A 514 -1.67 4.21 -30.59
N GLN A 515 -0.98 4.67 -29.54
CA GLN A 515 -1.47 5.20 -28.26
C GLN A 515 -1.91 4.20 -27.17
N GLY A 516 -0.90 3.74 -26.42
CA GLY A 516 -0.85 4.07 -24.99
C GLY A 516 -1.68 3.22 -24.03
N ILE A 517 -1.61 1.89 -24.11
CA ILE A 517 -1.59 1.14 -22.85
C ILE A 517 -0.21 1.41 -22.24
N ARG A 518 -0.15 2.37 -21.31
CA ARG A 518 1.02 2.56 -20.47
C ARG A 518 1.00 1.43 -19.45
N ILE A 519 1.39 0.23 -19.89
CA ILE A 519 1.85 -0.79 -18.94
C ILE A 519 3.06 -0.12 -18.29
N MET A 520 2.97 0.20 -17.00
CA MET A 520 4.18 0.51 -16.22
C MET A 520 4.99 -0.79 -16.13
N SER A 521 5.61 -1.18 -17.23
CA SER A 521 6.67 -2.18 -17.22
C SER A 521 7.78 -1.59 -16.37
N LYS A 522 8.19 -2.35 -15.34
CA LYS A 522 9.32 -2.07 -14.46
C LYS A 522 10.44 -1.38 -15.25
N GLU A 523 10.79 -0.14 -14.88
CA GLU A 523 11.86 0.61 -15.56
C GLU A 523 13.14 -0.22 -15.64
N LYS A 524 13.80 -0.24 -16.80
CA LYS A 524 15.13 -0.85 -16.92
C LYS A 524 16.14 0.09 -16.27
N PHE A 525 16.77 -0.35 -15.18
CA PHE A 525 17.77 0.46 -14.49
C PHE A 525 19.02 0.59 -15.36
N GLN A 526 19.45 1.83 -15.64
CA GLN A 526 20.70 2.12 -16.35
C GLN A 526 21.75 2.61 -15.35
N ARG A 527 22.82 1.83 -15.16
CA ARG A 527 23.97 2.23 -14.32
C ARG A 527 24.75 3.36 -15.00
N LEU A 528 24.51 4.60 -14.59
CA LEU A 528 25.27 5.77 -15.05
C LEU A 528 26.30 6.27 -14.03
N LYS A 529 26.15 5.98 -12.74
CA LYS A 529 26.99 6.50 -11.64
C LYS A 529 27.48 5.39 -10.69
N PRO A 530 28.65 5.53 -10.03
CA PRO A 530 29.12 4.63 -8.98
C PRO A 530 28.15 4.57 -7.79
N HIS A 531 27.90 3.37 -7.27
CA HIS A 531 26.94 3.12 -6.18
C HIS A 531 27.66 3.02 -4.83
N ILE A 532 27.18 3.76 -3.82
CA ILE A 532 27.72 3.73 -2.44
C ILE A 532 26.58 3.52 -1.43
N ASN A 533 26.81 2.71 -0.41
CA ASN A 533 25.88 2.52 0.70
C ASN A 533 26.30 3.39 1.89
N VAL A 534 25.40 4.25 2.38
CA VAL A 534 25.63 5.08 3.56
C VAL A 534 24.49 4.86 4.55
N GLY A 535 24.71 5.04 5.85
CA GLY A 535 23.58 5.07 6.78
C GLY A 535 23.74 6.02 7.96
N THR A 536 22.62 6.47 8.50
CA THR A 536 22.52 7.39 9.65
C THR A 536 22.51 6.63 10.97
N ILE A 537 23.42 6.99 11.87
CA ILE A 537 23.57 6.41 13.22
C ILE A 537 23.62 7.52 14.28
N GLY A 538 23.23 7.23 15.53
CA GLY A 538 23.24 8.22 16.62
C GLY A 538 22.11 8.02 17.63
N HIS A 539 22.07 8.87 18.67
CA HIS A 539 21.07 8.81 19.75
C HIS A 539 19.64 9.02 19.23
N VAL A 540 18.65 8.51 19.97
CA VAL A 540 17.23 8.85 19.78
C VAL A 540 17.06 10.39 19.87
N ASP A 541 16.11 10.95 19.13
CA ASP A 541 15.81 12.40 19.09
C ASP A 541 16.91 13.35 18.58
N HIS A 542 18.08 12.86 18.18
CA HIS A 542 19.08 13.68 17.48
C HIS A 542 18.71 14.03 16.02
N GLY A 543 17.58 13.52 15.53
CA GLY A 543 17.02 13.87 14.21
C GLY A 543 17.60 13.08 13.04
N LYS A 544 17.92 11.79 13.21
CA LYS A 544 18.41 10.89 12.15
C LYS A 544 17.45 10.82 10.95
N THR A 545 16.19 10.45 11.19
CA THR A 545 15.14 10.35 10.17
C THR A 545 14.87 11.71 9.51
N THR A 546 14.88 12.79 10.30
CA THR A 546 14.74 14.16 9.80
C THR A 546 15.88 14.51 8.85
N LEU A 547 17.11 14.12 9.17
CA LEU A 547 18.27 14.31 8.30
C LEU A 547 18.13 13.50 7.00
N THR A 548 17.69 12.24 7.08
CA THR A 548 17.46 11.39 5.90
C THR A 548 16.40 11.99 4.96
N ALA A 549 15.32 12.52 5.51
CA ALA A 549 14.29 13.23 4.74
C ALA A 549 14.82 14.56 4.14
N ALA A 550 15.64 15.30 4.87
CA ALA A 550 16.25 16.55 4.38
C ALA A 550 17.22 16.28 3.23
N ILE A 551 18.10 15.27 3.37
CA ILE A 551 19.03 14.85 2.31
C ILE A 551 18.28 14.52 1.02
N THR A 552 17.25 13.68 1.12
CA THR A 552 16.51 13.20 -0.04
C THR A 552 15.70 14.31 -0.72
N THR A 553 15.08 15.19 0.07
CA THR A 553 14.32 16.35 -0.44
C THR A 553 15.22 17.36 -1.14
N VAL A 554 16.31 17.79 -0.47
CA VAL A 554 17.21 18.84 -0.98
C VAL A 554 18.02 18.34 -2.19
N LEU A 555 18.54 17.11 -2.15
CA LEU A 555 19.30 16.56 -3.27
C LEU A 555 18.41 16.24 -4.47
N SER A 556 17.18 15.75 -4.25
CA SER A 556 16.21 15.55 -5.35
C SER A 556 15.82 16.88 -6.01
N LYS A 557 15.68 17.96 -5.22
CA LYS A 557 15.42 19.32 -5.73
C LYS A 557 16.59 19.84 -6.59
N LYS A 558 17.83 19.51 -6.23
CA LYS A 558 19.04 20.02 -6.89
C LYS A 558 19.52 19.20 -8.09
N TYR A 559 19.57 17.88 -7.96
CA TYR A 559 20.18 16.98 -8.95
C TYR A 559 19.15 16.14 -9.73
N GLY A 560 17.86 16.29 -9.41
CA GLY A 560 16.78 15.46 -9.96
C GLY A 560 16.61 14.15 -9.20
N GLY A 561 15.44 13.52 -9.34
CA GLY A 561 15.06 12.30 -8.60
C GLY A 561 13.60 12.36 -8.11
N SER A 562 13.11 11.28 -7.50
CA SER A 562 11.82 11.26 -6.83
C SER A 562 12.00 11.70 -5.37
N ALA A 563 11.56 12.91 -5.02
CA ALA A 563 11.51 13.35 -3.64
C ALA A 563 10.55 12.44 -2.84
N ARG A 564 11.01 11.88 -1.72
CA ARG A 564 10.16 11.17 -0.77
C ARG A 564 9.94 12.06 0.45
N ALA A 565 8.67 12.24 0.83
CA ALA A 565 8.31 12.96 2.05
C ALA A 565 8.76 12.16 3.29
N PHE A 566 9.00 12.85 4.41
CA PHE A 566 9.27 12.25 5.74
C PHE A 566 8.28 11.10 6.06
N ASP A 567 7.01 11.31 5.71
CA ASP A 567 5.88 10.40 5.84
C ASP A 567 5.99 9.06 5.07
N GLN A 568 6.91 8.97 4.09
CA GLN A 568 7.10 7.80 3.22
C GLN A 568 8.41 7.05 3.52
N ILE A 569 9.22 7.54 4.46
CA ILE A 569 10.45 6.88 4.92
C ILE A 569 10.10 6.00 6.13
N ASP A 570 9.30 6.53 7.06
CA ASP A 570 8.66 5.79 8.15
C ASP A 570 7.38 5.11 7.64
N ASN A 571 7.54 3.99 6.94
CA ASN A 571 6.41 3.27 6.35
C ASN A 571 5.64 2.39 7.36
N ALA A 572 6.17 2.17 8.57
CA ALA A 572 5.45 1.45 9.60
C ALA A 572 4.56 2.40 10.43
N PRO A 573 3.25 2.14 10.57
CA PRO A 573 2.35 2.93 11.41
C PRO A 573 2.84 3.09 12.87
N GLU A 574 3.60 2.11 13.37
CA GLU A 574 4.24 2.11 14.70
C GLU A 574 5.41 3.11 14.83
N GLU A 575 6.15 3.38 13.76
CA GLU A 575 7.29 4.33 13.75
C GLU A 575 6.78 5.78 13.88
N LYS A 576 5.73 6.11 13.13
CA LYS A 576 5.08 7.43 13.12
C LYS A 576 4.36 7.75 14.43
N ALA A 577 3.89 6.73 15.16
CA ALA A 577 3.20 6.89 16.44
C ALA A 577 4.16 7.04 17.64
N ARG A 578 5.39 6.51 17.54
CA ARG A 578 6.37 6.50 18.64
C ARG A 578 7.58 7.41 18.43
N GLY A 579 7.75 8.02 17.25
CA GLY A 579 8.88 8.91 16.94
C GLY A 579 10.24 8.21 16.88
N ILE A 580 10.26 6.88 16.74
CA ILE A 580 11.47 6.05 16.68
C ILE A 580 11.48 5.19 15.42
N THR A 581 12.61 5.18 14.69
CA THR A 581 12.85 4.24 13.58
C THR A 581 12.97 2.82 14.14
N ILE A 582 12.25 1.84 13.58
CA ILE A 582 12.20 0.44 14.06
C ILE A 582 12.79 -0.51 12.99
N ASN A 583 12.46 -0.29 11.72
CA ASN A 583 12.98 -1.02 10.57
C ASN A 583 13.98 -0.16 9.78
N THR A 584 15.01 -0.79 9.23
CA THR A 584 15.96 -0.11 8.34
C THR A 584 15.23 0.30 7.05
N SER A 585 14.99 1.60 6.88
CA SER A 585 14.40 2.16 5.66
C SER A 585 15.51 2.45 4.65
N HIS A 586 15.33 1.95 3.41
CA HIS A 586 16.25 2.19 2.30
C HIS A 586 15.73 3.37 1.46
N VAL A 587 16.53 4.42 1.37
CA VAL A 587 16.22 5.61 0.56
C VAL A 587 17.34 5.87 -0.43
N GLU A 588 17.02 6.24 -1.66
CA GLU A 588 18.01 6.49 -2.71
C GLU A 588 18.05 7.97 -3.07
N TYR A 589 19.24 8.47 -3.36
CA TYR A 589 19.45 9.81 -3.93
C TYR A 589 20.73 9.85 -4.76
N ASP A 590 20.77 10.80 -5.69
CA ASP A 590 21.93 11.05 -6.53
C ASP A 590 22.64 12.35 -6.11
N THR A 591 23.97 12.31 -6.14
CA THR A 591 24.80 13.52 -6.19
C THR A 591 25.24 13.77 -7.62
N GLU A 592 26.07 14.79 -7.84
CA GLU A 592 26.67 15.05 -9.15
C GLU A 592 27.49 13.84 -9.64
N PHE A 593 28.22 13.17 -8.73
CA PHE A 593 29.19 12.13 -9.08
C PHE A 593 28.73 10.70 -8.77
N ARG A 594 27.83 10.50 -7.81
CA ARG A 594 27.55 9.16 -7.24
C ARG A 594 26.06 8.92 -7.03
N HIS A 595 25.70 7.65 -6.94
CA HIS A 595 24.39 7.18 -6.52
C HIS A 595 24.50 6.59 -5.11
N TYR A 596 23.64 7.03 -4.19
CA TYR A 596 23.65 6.59 -2.81
C TYR A 596 22.42 5.75 -2.49
N ALA A 597 22.64 4.60 -1.88
CA ALA A 597 21.63 3.88 -1.12
C ALA A 597 21.84 4.20 0.36
N HIS A 598 20.86 4.84 0.96
CA HIS A 598 20.89 5.30 2.34
C HIS A 598 20.08 4.36 3.22
N VAL A 599 20.66 3.91 4.33
CA VAL A 599 20.01 3.07 5.34
C VAL A 599 19.82 3.89 6.62
N ASP A 600 18.58 4.17 7.02
CA ASP A 600 18.32 4.79 8.32
C ASP A 600 18.38 3.74 9.42
N CYS A 601 19.33 3.84 10.36
CA CYS A 601 19.47 2.87 11.45
C CYS A 601 18.69 3.29 12.71
N PRO A 602 18.00 2.32 13.34
CA PRO A 602 17.26 2.58 14.58
C PRO A 602 18.21 2.94 15.72
N GLY A 603 17.84 3.98 16.50
CA GLY A 603 18.69 4.51 17.58
C GLY A 603 18.42 3.93 18.98
N HIS A 604 17.36 3.16 19.15
CA HIS A 604 16.91 2.70 20.47
C HIS A 604 17.60 1.40 20.89
N ALA A 605 17.96 1.27 22.17
CA ALA A 605 18.78 0.19 22.73
C ALA A 605 18.23 -1.23 22.43
N ASP A 606 16.90 -1.38 22.39
CA ASP A 606 16.24 -2.67 22.09
C ASP A 606 16.36 -3.11 20.62
N TYR A 607 16.70 -2.21 19.69
CA TYR A 607 16.76 -2.46 18.25
C TYR A 607 18.18 -2.47 17.66
N ILE A 608 19.20 -2.51 18.52
CA ILE A 608 20.62 -2.66 18.15
C ILE A 608 20.86 -3.87 17.22
N LYS A 609 20.06 -4.93 17.32
CA LYS A 609 20.14 -6.11 16.43
C LYS A 609 19.90 -5.76 14.96
N ASN A 610 18.98 -4.84 14.68
CA ASN A 610 18.66 -4.36 13.34
C ASN A 610 19.73 -3.38 12.84
N MET A 611 20.35 -2.63 13.75
CA MET A 611 21.52 -1.79 13.44
C MET A 611 22.72 -2.65 13.00
N ILE A 612 22.99 -3.79 13.64
CA ILE A 612 24.12 -4.67 13.25
C ILE A 612 23.96 -5.16 11.81
N THR A 613 22.76 -5.57 11.41
CA THR A 613 22.50 -5.99 10.02
C THR A 613 22.57 -4.83 9.02
N GLY A 614 22.10 -3.63 9.39
CA GLY A 614 22.18 -2.44 8.54
C GLY A 614 23.61 -1.89 8.39
N ALA A 615 24.34 -1.79 9.51
CA ALA A 615 25.71 -1.27 9.57
C ALA A 615 26.71 -2.17 8.84
N ALA A 616 26.47 -3.49 8.80
CA ALA A 616 27.30 -4.44 8.02
C ALA A 616 27.23 -4.19 6.51
N GLN A 617 26.20 -3.47 6.05
CA GLN A 617 25.99 -3.15 4.65
C GLN A 617 26.58 -1.79 4.25
N MET A 618 27.05 -0.98 5.20
CA MET A 618 27.49 0.41 4.96
C MET A 618 28.94 0.50 4.49
N ASP A 619 29.16 1.29 3.43
CA ASP A 619 30.49 1.71 2.98
C ASP A 619 30.98 2.95 3.77
N GLY A 620 30.07 3.66 4.44
CA GLY A 620 30.34 4.69 5.44
C GLY A 620 29.08 5.07 6.22
N ALA A 621 29.23 5.75 7.37
CA ALA A 621 28.10 6.16 8.21
C ALA A 621 28.08 7.66 8.47
N ILE A 622 26.88 8.22 8.65
CA ILE A 622 26.64 9.58 9.11
C ILE A 622 26.27 9.53 10.58
N LEU A 623 27.15 9.99 11.46
CA LEU A 623 26.89 10.12 12.88
C LEU A 623 26.13 11.42 13.15
N VAL A 624 24.90 11.31 13.65
CA VAL A 624 24.03 12.46 13.94
C VAL A 624 24.08 12.78 15.43
N VAL A 625 24.55 13.98 15.76
CA VAL A 625 24.66 14.48 17.14
C VAL A 625 23.88 15.79 17.25
N ALA A 626 22.99 15.92 18.23
CA ALA A 626 22.32 17.19 18.48
C ALA A 626 23.28 18.18 19.15
N ALA A 627 23.38 19.40 18.62
CA ALA A 627 24.15 20.49 19.19
C ALA A 627 23.69 20.89 20.61
N THR A 628 22.41 20.65 20.93
CA THR A 628 21.82 20.95 22.25
C THR A 628 22.27 19.99 23.34
N ASP A 629 22.57 18.73 22.97
CA ASP A 629 22.71 17.62 23.91
C ASP A 629 24.13 17.05 23.92
N GLY A 630 24.86 17.18 22.82
CA GLY A 630 26.20 16.61 22.63
C GLY A 630 26.23 15.08 22.58
N PRO A 631 27.42 14.47 22.78
CA PRO A 631 27.58 13.02 22.68
C PRO A 631 26.97 12.26 23.88
N MET A 632 25.75 11.78 23.69
CA MET A 632 25.02 10.93 24.66
C MET A 632 25.58 9.49 24.79
N PRO A 633 25.24 8.73 25.86
CA PRO A 633 25.70 7.34 26.05
C PRO A 633 25.45 6.42 24.84
N GLN A 634 24.26 6.52 24.22
CA GLN A 634 23.97 5.74 23.00
C GLN A 634 24.89 6.12 21.83
N THR A 635 25.31 7.39 21.71
CA THR A 635 26.28 7.81 20.69
C THR A 635 27.56 7.00 20.80
N ARG A 636 28.02 6.72 22.03
CA ARG A 636 29.20 5.89 22.28
C ARG A 636 28.97 4.44 21.83
N GLU A 637 27.82 3.88 22.17
CA GLU A 637 27.43 2.53 21.74
C GLU A 637 27.36 2.42 20.21
N HIS A 638 26.81 3.41 19.51
CA HIS A 638 26.71 3.39 18.04
C HIS A 638 28.08 3.47 17.36
N ILE A 639 29.01 4.27 17.91
CA ILE A 639 30.40 4.34 17.41
C ILE A 639 31.10 2.99 17.63
N LEU A 640 30.97 2.40 18.82
CA LEU A 640 31.53 1.10 19.14
C LEU A 640 30.99 0.00 18.23
N LEU A 641 29.67 -0.05 18.03
CA LEU A 641 29.02 -1.02 17.15
C LEU A 641 29.41 -0.83 15.69
N GLY A 642 29.42 0.42 15.19
CA GLY A 642 29.89 0.73 13.84
C GLY A 642 31.31 0.22 13.61
N ARG A 643 32.19 0.39 14.59
CA ARG A 643 33.56 -0.14 14.56
C ARG A 643 33.61 -1.67 14.54
N GLN A 644 32.86 -2.33 15.42
CA GLN A 644 32.82 -3.80 15.53
C GLN A 644 32.28 -4.46 14.26
N VAL A 645 31.28 -3.84 13.64
CA VAL A 645 30.66 -4.31 12.40
C VAL A 645 31.52 -3.99 11.16
N GLY A 646 32.53 -3.14 11.32
CA GLY A 646 33.54 -2.87 10.32
C GLY A 646 33.22 -1.70 9.39
N VAL A 647 32.42 -0.72 9.84
CA VAL A 647 32.18 0.52 9.10
C VAL A 647 33.50 1.27 8.95
N PRO A 648 33.99 1.51 7.71
CA PRO A 648 35.34 2.01 7.50
C PRO A 648 35.48 3.53 7.63
N TYR A 649 34.40 4.29 7.37
CA TYR A 649 34.41 5.76 7.38
C TYR A 649 33.18 6.31 8.10
N ILE A 650 33.36 7.36 8.90
CA ILE A 650 32.28 8.10 9.57
C ILE A 650 32.38 9.58 9.20
N VAL A 651 31.24 10.20 8.91
CA VAL A 651 31.07 11.66 8.76
C VAL A 651 30.11 12.12 9.85
N VAL A 652 30.36 13.26 10.50
CA VAL A 652 29.49 13.77 11.57
C VAL A 652 28.59 14.88 11.04
N PHE A 653 27.30 14.80 11.35
CA PHE A 653 26.36 15.91 11.18
C PHE A 653 25.90 16.39 12.55
N LEU A 654 26.35 17.58 12.93
CA LEU A 654 25.92 18.27 14.14
C LEU A 654 24.59 18.98 13.83
N ASN A 655 23.49 18.40 14.30
CA ASN A 655 22.12 18.79 14.02
C ASN A 655 21.56 19.76 15.07
N LYS A 656 20.45 20.43 14.77
CA LYS A 656 19.77 21.39 15.66
C LYS A 656 20.62 22.62 16.01
N CYS A 657 21.57 23.02 15.16
CA CYS A 657 22.36 24.24 15.38
C CYS A 657 21.49 25.52 15.33
N ASP A 658 20.27 25.44 14.79
CA ASP A 658 19.29 26.54 14.81
C ASP A 658 18.72 26.84 16.21
N MET A 659 18.91 25.94 17.17
CA MET A 659 18.41 26.08 18.55
C MET A 659 19.51 26.52 19.54
N VAL A 660 20.74 26.74 19.06
CA VAL A 660 21.90 27.09 19.88
C VAL A 660 22.49 28.40 19.37
N ASP A 661 22.34 29.47 20.15
CA ASP A 661 22.82 30.81 19.81
C ASP A 661 24.28 31.08 20.26
N ASP A 662 24.88 30.16 21.04
CA ASP A 662 26.21 30.30 21.62
C ASP A 662 27.27 29.50 20.82
N GLU A 663 28.18 30.21 20.16
CA GLU A 663 29.25 29.63 19.33
C GLU A 663 30.27 28.84 20.17
N GLU A 664 30.53 29.24 21.41
CA GLU A 664 31.49 28.54 22.29
C GLU A 664 30.95 27.15 22.67
N LEU A 665 29.63 27.03 22.85
CA LEU A 665 28.97 25.75 23.12
C LEU A 665 29.05 24.80 21.92
N LEU A 666 28.87 25.32 20.70
CA LEU A 666 29.00 24.53 19.47
C LEU A 666 30.42 23.99 19.28
N GLU A 667 31.44 24.81 19.56
CA GLU A 667 32.84 24.39 19.53
C GLU A 667 33.14 23.33 20.58
N LEU A 668 32.61 23.47 21.80
CA LEU A 668 32.77 22.49 22.87
C LEU A 668 32.19 21.13 22.48
N VAL A 669 30.96 21.11 21.98
CA VAL A 669 30.30 19.85 21.55
C VAL A 669 31.07 19.22 20.39
N GLU A 670 31.59 20.02 19.47
CA GLU A 670 32.44 19.51 18.39
C GLU A 670 33.71 18.84 18.92
N MET A 671 34.40 19.47 19.87
CA MET A 671 35.59 18.90 20.52
C MET A 671 35.26 17.57 21.22
N GLU A 672 34.16 17.50 21.97
CA GLU A 672 33.75 16.27 22.66
C GLU A 672 33.47 15.11 21.69
N VAL A 673 32.88 15.40 20.53
CA VAL A 673 32.65 14.38 19.49
C VAL A 673 33.97 13.90 18.88
N ARG A 674 34.93 14.80 18.64
CA ARG A 674 36.27 14.42 18.11
C ARG A 674 37.04 13.54 19.09
N ASP A 675 37.04 13.90 20.37
CA ASP A 675 37.66 13.10 21.43
C ASP A 675 37.03 11.70 21.51
N LEU A 676 35.69 11.63 21.40
CA LEU A 676 34.96 10.37 21.43
C LEU A 676 35.29 9.48 20.23
N LEU A 677 35.37 10.04 19.01
CA LEU A 677 35.77 9.29 17.82
C LEU A 677 37.19 8.73 17.96
N THR A 678 38.11 9.54 18.48
CA THR A 678 39.50 9.15 18.72
C THR A 678 39.61 8.02 19.74
N GLN A 679 38.77 8.04 20.80
CA GLN A 679 38.72 6.98 21.80
C GLN A 679 38.35 5.60 21.22
N TYR A 680 37.60 5.55 20.11
CA TYR A 680 37.15 4.31 19.46
C TYR A 680 37.87 4.03 18.12
N ASP A 681 39.10 4.52 17.96
CA ASP A 681 39.97 4.31 16.80
C ASP A 681 39.40 4.82 15.45
N PHE A 682 38.53 5.83 15.49
CA PHE A 682 38.22 6.65 14.31
C PHE A 682 39.11 7.90 14.30
N PRO A 683 39.48 8.43 13.13
CA PRO A 683 40.36 9.60 13.05
C PRO A 683 39.56 10.87 13.42
N GLY A 684 39.41 11.15 14.72
CA GLY A 684 38.59 12.27 15.22
C GLY A 684 39.01 13.64 14.68
N ASP A 685 40.31 13.89 14.54
CA ASP A 685 40.84 15.14 13.99
C ASP A 685 40.56 15.31 12.48
N ASP A 686 40.67 14.23 11.71
CA ASP A 686 40.48 14.27 10.24
C ASP A 686 39.02 14.04 9.82
N THR A 687 38.15 13.64 10.75
CA THR A 687 36.74 13.37 10.46
C THR A 687 36.00 14.67 10.12
N PRO A 688 35.30 14.74 8.97
CA PRO A 688 34.48 15.91 8.62
C PRO A 688 33.29 16.05 9.57
N ILE A 689 33.12 17.26 10.13
CA ILE A 689 31.97 17.64 10.96
C ILE A 689 31.24 18.79 10.27
N ILE A 690 29.94 18.61 10.03
CA ILE A 690 29.09 19.61 9.38
C ILE A 690 28.07 20.12 10.40
N ARG A 691 28.09 21.43 10.68
CA ARG A 691 27.08 22.12 11.50
C ARG A 691 25.86 22.46 10.66
N GLY A 692 24.66 22.04 11.08
CA GLY A 692 23.44 22.19 10.30
C GLY A 692 22.14 22.04 11.09
N SER A 693 21.02 22.29 10.40
CA SER A 693 19.68 22.02 10.89
C SER A 693 18.90 21.26 9.83
N ALA A 694 18.64 19.98 10.09
CA ALA A 694 17.87 19.14 9.18
C ALA A 694 16.41 19.60 9.05
N LEU A 695 15.81 20.10 10.14
CA LEU A 695 14.42 20.57 10.15
C LEU A 695 14.26 21.82 9.28
N LYS A 696 15.11 22.83 9.49
CA LYS A 696 15.07 24.08 8.69
C LYS A 696 15.39 23.85 7.22
N ALA A 697 16.30 22.92 6.92
CA ALA A 697 16.58 22.51 5.55
C ALA A 697 15.34 21.87 4.88
N LEU A 698 14.54 21.11 5.64
CA LEU A 698 13.31 20.49 5.15
C LEU A 698 12.16 21.49 4.99
N GLU A 699 12.12 22.55 5.83
CA GLU A 699 11.21 23.70 5.69
C GLU A 699 11.55 24.59 4.47
N GLY A 700 12.70 24.37 3.83
CA GLY A 700 13.12 25.04 2.62
C GLY A 700 13.97 26.31 2.83
N ASP A 701 14.59 26.45 4.00
CA ASP A 701 15.50 27.58 4.29
C ASP A 701 16.82 27.45 3.48
N PRO A 702 17.16 28.40 2.60
CA PRO A 702 18.34 28.32 1.75
C PRO A 702 19.68 28.17 2.50
N GLU A 703 19.80 28.74 3.70
CA GLU A 703 21.03 28.64 4.50
C GLU A 703 21.30 27.19 4.90
N TRP A 704 20.27 26.52 5.41
CA TRP A 704 20.35 25.16 5.89
C TRP A 704 20.30 24.12 4.76
N GLU A 705 19.60 24.41 3.65
CA GLU A 705 19.69 23.61 2.41
C GLU A 705 21.15 23.54 1.91
N SER A 706 21.91 24.64 2.01
CA SER A 706 23.32 24.66 1.62
C SER A 706 24.17 23.71 2.47
N LYS A 707 23.88 23.55 3.77
CA LYS A 707 24.63 22.64 4.66
C LYS A 707 24.41 21.16 4.31
N ILE A 708 23.19 20.80 3.86
CA ILE A 708 22.90 19.45 3.35
C ILE A 708 23.65 19.16 2.05
N ILE A 709 23.77 20.18 1.19
CA ILE A 709 24.59 20.07 -0.03
C ILE A 709 26.06 19.89 0.33
N ASP A 710 26.58 20.62 1.32
CA ASP A 710 27.97 20.47 1.75
C ASP A 710 28.23 19.09 2.36
N LEU A 711 27.31 18.56 3.17
CA LEU A 711 27.34 17.16 3.63
C LEU A 711 27.49 16.19 2.45
N SER A 712 26.72 16.37 1.37
CA SER A 712 26.82 15.50 0.18
C SER A 712 28.19 15.55 -0.51
N LYS A 713 28.84 16.73 -0.56
CA LYS A 713 30.20 16.88 -1.11
C LYS A 713 31.25 16.20 -0.24
N PHE A 714 31.10 16.24 1.08
CA PHE A 714 31.97 15.51 2.00
C PHE A 714 31.78 14.00 1.85
N LEU A 715 30.56 13.50 1.68
CA LEU A 715 30.33 12.09 1.37
C LEU A 715 31.03 11.67 0.06
N ASP A 716 30.95 12.51 -0.98
CA ASP A 716 31.60 12.23 -2.27
C ASP A 716 33.14 12.22 -2.21
N SER A 717 33.74 13.02 -1.33
CA SER A 717 35.20 13.18 -1.24
C SER A 717 35.86 12.32 -0.16
N TYR A 718 35.20 12.15 0.99
CA TYR A 718 35.77 11.48 2.16
C TYR A 718 35.60 9.96 2.12
N ILE A 719 34.48 9.46 1.58
CA ILE A 719 34.27 8.03 1.41
C ILE A 719 34.89 7.61 0.07
N PRO A 720 35.94 6.78 0.04
CA PRO A 720 36.50 6.30 -1.22
C PRO A 720 35.53 5.34 -1.89
N GLU A 721 35.63 5.23 -3.22
CA GLU A 721 34.87 4.22 -3.95
C GLU A 721 35.31 2.82 -3.48
N PRO A 722 34.40 1.98 -2.96
CA PRO A 722 34.76 0.69 -2.42
C PRO A 722 35.31 -0.20 -3.55
N LYS A 723 36.52 -0.74 -3.37
CA LYS A 723 37.08 -1.78 -4.24
C LYS A 723 36.29 -3.08 -4.03
N ARG A 724 35.15 -3.19 -4.71
CA ARG A 724 34.28 -4.36 -4.65
C ARG A 724 35.01 -5.58 -5.22
N ALA A 725 34.88 -6.72 -4.56
CA ALA A 725 35.50 -7.99 -4.96
C ALA A 725 34.76 -8.63 -6.15
N ILE A 726 34.68 -7.90 -7.25
CA ILE A 726 33.94 -8.26 -8.47
C ILE A 726 34.62 -9.42 -9.21
N ASP A 727 35.96 -9.50 -9.13
CA ASP A 727 36.76 -10.55 -9.79
C ASP A 727 36.76 -11.88 -9.03
N GLN A 728 36.14 -11.95 -7.84
CA GLN A 728 36.04 -13.19 -7.06
C GLN A 728 34.83 -14.03 -7.50
N PRO A 729 34.78 -15.33 -7.19
CA PRO A 729 33.61 -16.17 -7.49
C PRO A 729 32.33 -15.62 -6.83
N PHE A 730 31.21 -15.69 -7.57
CA PHE A 730 29.90 -15.24 -7.08
C PHE A 730 29.52 -15.92 -5.77
N LEU A 731 29.09 -15.12 -4.79
CA LEU A 731 28.52 -15.58 -3.53
C LEU A 731 27.48 -14.57 -3.03
N LEU A 732 26.26 -15.04 -2.79
CA LEU A 732 25.13 -14.29 -2.23
C LEU A 732 24.54 -15.07 -1.05
N PRO A 733 24.62 -14.55 0.19
CA PRO A 733 23.93 -15.11 1.34
C PRO A 733 22.43 -14.88 1.23
N ILE A 734 21.63 -15.93 1.44
CA ILE A 734 20.17 -15.83 1.31
C ILE A 734 19.60 -15.23 2.59
N GLU A 735 18.98 -14.07 2.47
CA GLU A 735 18.31 -13.34 3.55
C GLU A 735 16.83 -13.68 3.61
N ASP A 736 16.15 -13.65 2.46
CA ASP A 736 14.74 -14.01 2.35
C ASP A 736 14.50 -14.77 1.04
N VAL A 737 13.36 -15.45 0.97
CA VAL A 737 12.98 -16.17 -0.23
C VAL A 737 11.46 -16.14 -0.46
N PHE A 738 11.10 -15.93 -1.71
CA PHE A 738 9.75 -15.72 -2.19
C PHE A 738 9.45 -16.75 -3.27
N SER A 739 8.20 -17.22 -3.33
CA SER A 739 7.77 -18.11 -4.41
C SER A 739 6.86 -17.33 -5.34
N ILE A 740 7.15 -17.32 -6.64
CA ILE A 740 6.28 -16.74 -7.66
C ILE A 740 5.64 -17.90 -8.41
N SER A 741 4.31 -18.01 -8.28
CA SER A 741 3.53 -19.03 -8.99
C SER A 741 3.79 -18.93 -10.51
N GLY A 742 4.15 -20.05 -11.14
CA GLY A 742 4.45 -20.12 -12.57
C GLY A 742 5.85 -19.65 -13.02
N ARG A 743 6.60 -18.87 -12.22
CA ARG A 743 7.95 -18.38 -12.60
C ARG A 743 9.11 -19.00 -11.81
N GLY A 744 8.85 -19.56 -10.62
CA GLY A 744 9.85 -20.21 -9.78
C GLY A 744 10.09 -19.49 -8.46
N THR A 745 11.20 -19.82 -7.79
CA THR A 745 11.54 -19.28 -6.47
C THR A 745 12.55 -18.13 -6.60
N VAL A 746 12.26 -16.99 -5.99
CA VAL A 746 13.17 -15.82 -5.91
C VAL A 746 13.84 -15.83 -4.56
N VAL A 747 15.16 -15.66 -4.54
CA VAL A 747 15.91 -15.45 -3.30
C VAL A 747 16.46 -14.04 -3.27
N THR A 748 16.45 -13.40 -2.12
CA THR A 748 17.01 -12.05 -1.95
C THR A 748 18.21 -12.07 -1.02
N GLY A 749 19.18 -11.23 -1.32
CA GLY A 749 20.33 -11.00 -0.46
C GLY A 749 21.34 -10.05 -1.09
N ARG A 750 22.32 -9.64 -0.29
CA ARG A 750 23.47 -8.85 -0.76
C ARG A 750 24.49 -9.74 -1.45
N VAL A 751 24.93 -9.39 -2.66
CA VAL A 751 26.07 -10.08 -3.29
C VAL A 751 27.33 -9.76 -2.48
N GLU A 752 27.94 -10.76 -1.83
CA GLU A 752 29.16 -10.58 -1.05
C GLU A 752 30.37 -10.41 -1.98
N LYS A 753 30.45 -11.26 -3.01
CA LYS A 753 31.58 -11.36 -3.94
C LYS A 753 31.10 -11.75 -5.34
N GLY A 754 31.84 -11.34 -6.37
CA GLY A 754 31.59 -11.70 -7.77
C GLY A 754 30.45 -10.99 -8.47
N ILE A 755 30.08 -11.51 -9.65
CA ILE A 755 28.95 -11.09 -10.48
C ILE A 755 28.09 -12.31 -10.77
N ILE A 756 26.77 -12.14 -10.75
CA ILE A 756 25.80 -13.08 -11.32
C ILE A 756 25.12 -12.47 -12.53
N LYS A 757 25.08 -13.21 -13.64
CA LYS A 757 24.34 -12.82 -14.85
C LYS A 757 23.13 -13.70 -15.07
N VAL A 758 22.11 -13.13 -15.72
CA VAL A 758 20.94 -13.89 -16.14
C VAL A 758 21.37 -15.01 -17.09
N GLY A 759 21.01 -16.25 -16.76
CA GLY A 759 21.36 -17.46 -17.50
C GLY A 759 22.52 -18.27 -16.92
N GLU A 760 23.22 -17.78 -15.88
CA GLU A 760 24.34 -18.50 -15.25
C GLU A 760 23.86 -19.60 -14.27
N GLU A 761 24.63 -20.70 -14.20
CA GLU A 761 24.42 -21.78 -13.24
C GLU A 761 24.95 -21.40 -11.84
N VAL A 762 24.17 -21.70 -10.81
CA VAL A 762 24.50 -21.45 -9.39
C VAL A 762 24.21 -22.68 -8.54
N GLU A 763 24.91 -22.81 -7.42
CA GLU A 763 24.68 -23.82 -6.39
C GLU A 763 24.06 -23.20 -5.14
N ILE A 764 23.05 -23.86 -4.59
CA ILE A 764 22.47 -23.55 -3.28
C ILE A 764 23.24 -24.39 -2.25
N VAL A 765 23.99 -23.77 -1.35
CA VAL A 765 24.93 -24.43 -0.44
C VAL A 765 24.61 -24.12 1.02
N GLY A 766 24.69 -25.12 1.89
CA GLY A 766 24.45 -25.00 3.33
C GLY A 766 23.11 -25.60 3.78
N ILE A 767 23.01 -25.94 5.06
CA ILE A 767 21.90 -26.56 5.80
C ILE A 767 21.35 -27.86 5.18
N LYS A 768 20.83 -27.80 3.96
CA LYS A 768 20.34 -28.91 3.15
C LYS A 768 21.41 -29.39 2.17
N LYS A 769 21.10 -30.47 1.44
CA LYS A 769 21.97 -31.02 0.40
C LYS A 769 22.16 -30.02 -0.74
N THR A 770 23.41 -29.79 -1.13
CA THR A 770 23.76 -28.87 -2.22
C THR A 770 23.03 -29.24 -3.51
N THR A 771 22.35 -28.25 -4.10
CA THR A 771 21.55 -28.42 -5.32
C THR A 771 21.94 -27.37 -6.35
N LYS A 772 21.99 -27.76 -7.62
CA LYS A 772 22.29 -26.87 -8.74
C LYS A 772 21.00 -26.30 -9.33
N THR A 773 21.05 -25.04 -9.74
CA THR A 773 19.96 -24.37 -10.44
C THR A 773 20.53 -23.29 -11.37
N THR A 774 19.67 -22.62 -12.13
CA THR A 774 20.04 -21.57 -13.06
C THR A 774 19.36 -20.26 -12.66
N CYS A 775 20.12 -19.17 -12.63
CA CYS A 775 19.57 -17.83 -12.50
C CYS A 775 18.80 -17.48 -13.79
N THR A 776 17.48 -17.31 -13.69
CA THR A 776 16.62 -16.91 -14.82
C THR A 776 16.26 -15.43 -14.83
N GLY A 777 16.59 -14.71 -13.76
CA GLY A 777 16.40 -13.28 -13.65
C GLY A 777 17.15 -12.71 -12.46
N VAL A 778 17.62 -11.48 -12.60
CA VAL A 778 18.17 -10.67 -11.51
C VAL A 778 17.32 -9.40 -11.41
N GLU A 779 16.83 -9.11 -10.22
CA GLU A 779 15.99 -7.94 -9.94
C GLU A 779 16.59 -7.12 -8.79
N MET A 780 16.40 -5.81 -8.83
CA MET A 780 16.72 -4.89 -7.74
C MET A 780 15.64 -3.82 -7.69
N PHE A 781 15.01 -3.61 -6.53
CA PHE A 781 13.97 -2.59 -6.31
C PHE A 781 12.84 -2.55 -7.36
N ARG A 782 12.30 -3.72 -7.71
CA ARG A 782 11.26 -3.89 -8.74
C ARG A 782 11.71 -3.41 -10.14
N LYS A 783 13.01 -3.40 -10.43
CA LYS A 783 13.60 -3.18 -11.76
C LYS A 783 14.38 -4.42 -12.17
N LEU A 784 14.29 -4.79 -13.46
CA LEU A 784 15.06 -5.92 -14.01
C LEU A 784 16.49 -5.46 -14.31
N LEU A 785 17.46 -6.26 -13.88
CA LEU A 785 18.88 -6.06 -14.14
C LEU A 785 19.42 -7.16 -15.07
N ASP A 786 20.38 -6.81 -15.91
CA ASP A 786 21.11 -7.79 -16.73
C ASP A 786 22.15 -8.57 -15.88
N GLU A 787 22.64 -7.98 -14.79
CA GLU A 787 23.61 -8.59 -13.86
C GLU A 787 23.56 -7.98 -12.44
N GLY A 788 23.83 -8.80 -11.42
CA GLY A 788 24.01 -8.38 -10.02
C GLY A 788 25.49 -8.43 -9.63
N ARG A 789 26.01 -7.37 -9.00
CA ARG A 789 27.44 -7.25 -8.63
C ARG A 789 27.64 -7.21 -7.12
N ALA A 790 28.84 -7.61 -6.67
CA ALA A 790 29.28 -7.48 -5.28
C ALA A 790 28.93 -6.10 -4.69
N GLY A 791 28.32 -6.10 -3.51
CA GLY A 791 27.85 -4.93 -2.77
C GLY A 791 26.38 -4.55 -3.02
N GLU A 792 25.70 -5.14 -4.00
CA GLU A 792 24.29 -4.84 -4.32
C GLU A 792 23.31 -5.80 -3.67
N ASN A 793 22.13 -5.29 -3.31
CA ASN A 793 21.00 -6.09 -2.84
C ASN A 793 20.16 -6.52 -4.04
N VAL A 794 20.15 -7.81 -4.34
CA VAL A 794 19.49 -8.35 -5.53
C VAL A 794 18.53 -9.49 -5.18
N GLY A 795 17.43 -9.58 -5.91
CA GLY A 795 16.56 -10.73 -6.01
C GLY A 795 16.97 -11.59 -7.20
N VAL A 796 17.32 -12.85 -6.95
CA VAL A 796 17.72 -13.82 -7.98
C VAL A 796 16.60 -14.83 -8.17
N LEU A 797 16.00 -14.86 -9.36
CA LEU A 797 15.00 -15.86 -9.73
C LEU A 797 15.70 -17.16 -10.14
N LEU A 798 15.29 -18.27 -9.52
CA LEU A 798 15.88 -19.60 -9.72
C LEU A 798 14.92 -20.52 -10.46
N ARG A 799 15.46 -21.22 -11.47
CA ARG A 799 14.69 -22.17 -12.27
C ARG A 799 14.42 -23.46 -11.51
N GLY A 800 13.15 -23.85 -11.42
CA GLY A 800 12.75 -25.20 -11.01
C GLY A 800 12.99 -25.56 -9.54
N THR A 801 13.50 -24.62 -8.73
CA THR A 801 13.66 -24.78 -7.28
C THR A 801 12.33 -24.51 -6.59
N LYS A 802 11.90 -25.38 -5.68
CA LYS A 802 10.69 -25.16 -4.87
C LYS A 802 10.99 -24.40 -3.58
N ARG A 803 9.99 -23.74 -3.00
CA ARG A 803 10.13 -22.91 -1.79
C ARG A 803 10.64 -23.69 -0.57
N ASP A 804 10.30 -24.97 -0.45
CA ASP A 804 10.67 -25.88 0.63
C ASP A 804 12.10 -26.43 0.52
N GLU A 805 12.70 -26.36 -0.68
CA GLU A 805 14.07 -26.82 -0.96
C GLU A 805 15.13 -25.77 -0.58
N ILE A 806 14.71 -24.52 -0.35
CA ILE A 806 15.59 -23.39 -0.07
C ILE A 806 15.15 -22.60 1.16
N GLU A 807 16.08 -22.21 2.01
CA GLU A 807 15.80 -21.48 3.24
C GLU A 807 16.88 -20.47 3.61
N ARG A 808 16.50 -19.54 4.49
CA ARG A 808 17.39 -18.54 5.05
C ARG A 808 18.56 -19.21 5.77
N GLY A 809 19.78 -18.74 5.51
CA GLY A 809 21.01 -19.32 6.05
C GLY A 809 21.81 -20.16 5.06
N GLN A 810 21.22 -20.51 3.92
CA GLN A 810 21.96 -21.03 2.77
C GLN A 810 22.61 -19.88 1.97
N VAL A 811 23.53 -20.21 1.08
CA VAL A 811 24.15 -19.26 0.14
C VAL A 811 23.92 -19.71 -1.29
N LEU A 812 23.72 -18.76 -2.21
CA LEU A 812 23.92 -18.98 -3.63
C LEU A 812 25.38 -18.72 -3.98
N ALA A 813 26.02 -19.67 -4.65
CA ALA A 813 27.41 -19.53 -5.02
C ALA A 813 27.67 -20.03 -6.45
N LYS A 814 28.75 -19.55 -7.06
CA LYS A 814 29.27 -20.15 -8.29
C LYS A 814 29.58 -21.64 -8.04
N PRO A 815 29.21 -22.56 -8.94
CA PRO A 815 29.38 -23.99 -8.69
C PRO A 815 30.81 -24.37 -8.29
N GLY A 816 30.96 -25.09 -7.17
CA GLY A 816 32.23 -25.52 -6.62
C GLY A 816 33.10 -24.42 -5.97
N SER A 817 32.58 -23.21 -5.75
CA SER A 817 33.36 -22.11 -5.14
C SER A 817 33.38 -22.12 -3.61
N ILE A 818 32.38 -22.73 -2.97
CA ILE A 818 32.27 -22.85 -1.51
C ILE A 818 31.62 -24.19 -1.15
N HIS A 819 32.05 -24.77 -0.03
CA HIS A 819 31.56 -26.06 0.45
C HIS A 819 30.91 -25.93 1.83
N PRO A 820 29.93 -26.80 2.13
CA PRO A 820 29.27 -26.81 3.43
C PRO A 820 30.10 -27.64 4.44
N HIS A 821 30.41 -27.08 5.60
CA HIS A 821 31.17 -27.76 6.66
C HIS A 821 30.47 -27.62 8.02
N THR A 822 30.73 -28.54 8.93
CA THR A 822 30.16 -28.54 10.30
C THR A 822 31.20 -28.21 11.36
N THR A 823 32.47 -28.45 11.10
CA THR A 823 33.52 -28.41 12.12
C THR A 823 34.64 -27.47 11.70
N PHE A 824 35.06 -26.60 12.62
CA PHE A 824 36.11 -25.61 12.35
C PHE A 824 36.83 -25.17 13.63
N GLU A 825 38.06 -24.70 13.47
CA GLU A 825 38.81 -23.96 14.50
C GLU A 825 38.47 -22.48 14.41
N SER A 826 38.38 -21.82 15.56
CA SER A 826 38.06 -20.40 15.64
C SER A 826 38.84 -19.67 16.72
N GLU A 827 39.06 -18.38 16.48
CA GLU A 827 39.51 -17.41 17.46
C GLU A 827 38.30 -16.57 17.89
N VAL A 828 38.00 -16.55 19.18
CA VAL A 828 36.78 -15.96 19.74
C VAL A 828 37.14 -15.02 20.88
N TYR A 829 36.59 -13.82 20.83
CA TYR A 829 36.52 -12.89 21.96
C TYR A 829 35.19 -13.05 22.68
N VAL A 830 35.22 -13.29 23.99
CA VAL A 830 34.01 -13.33 24.82
C VAL A 830 33.74 -11.94 25.37
N LEU A 831 32.55 -11.38 25.11
CA LEU A 831 32.22 -10.03 25.54
C LEU A 831 32.11 -9.94 27.06
N SER A 832 32.65 -8.87 27.65
CA SER A 832 32.55 -8.56 29.08
C SER A 832 31.16 -8.02 29.45
N LYS A 833 30.88 -7.90 30.75
CA LYS A 833 29.62 -7.35 31.26
C LYS A 833 29.36 -5.91 30.78
N GLU A 834 30.39 -5.08 30.75
CA GLU A 834 30.31 -3.67 30.36
C GLU A 834 30.03 -3.53 28.86
N GLU A 835 30.41 -4.53 28.07
CA GLU A 835 30.15 -4.63 26.62
C GLU A 835 28.83 -5.37 26.31
N GLY A 836 27.99 -5.65 27.32
CA GLY A 836 26.70 -6.32 27.14
C GLY A 836 26.76 -7.86 27.07
N GLY A 837 27.90 -8.46 27.40
CA GLY A 837 28.15 -9.91 27.41
C GLY A 837 27.68 -10.65 28.67
N ARG A 838 28.20 -11.86 28.89
CA ARG A 838 27.74 -12.73 30.01
C ARG A 838 28.29 -12.27 31.36
N HIS A 839 27.52 -12.57 32.41
CA HIS A 839 28.01 -12.54 33.79
C HIS A 839 28.75 -13.82 34.20
N THR A 840 28.49 -14.94 33.50
CA THR A 840 29.04 -16.26 33.83
C THR A 840 30.03 -16.75 32.76
N PRO A 841 31.07 -17.51 33.14
CA PRO A 841 32.05 -18.05 32.20
C PRO A 841 31.44 -19.01 31.17
N PHE A 842 32.12 -19.17 30.03
CA PHE A 842 31.82 -20.26 29.09
C PHE A 842 32.49 -21.53 29.60
N PHE A 843 31.72 -22.62 29.72
CA PHE A 843 32.23 -23.92 30.17
C PHE A 843 32.46 -24.87 29.00
N LYS A 844 33.35 -25.85 29.18
CA LYS A 844 33.53 -26.95 28.23
C LYS A 844 32.22 -27.69 27.97
N GLY A 845 31.87 -27.91 26.69
CA GLY A 845 30.62 -28.57 26.30
C GLY A 845 29.39 -27.65 26.24
N TYR A 846 29.58 -26.34 26.44
CA TYR A 846 28.53 -25.35 26.23
C TYR A 846 28.01 -25.37 24.77
N ARG A 847 26.71 -25.13 24.61
CA ARG A 847 26.02 -25.20 23.32
C ARG A 847 25.32 -23.87 22.95
N PRO A 848 26.07 -22.84 22.54
CA PRO A 848 25.48 -21.58 22.10
C PRO A 848 24.93 -21.64 20.67
N GLN A 849 24.25 -20.56 20.28
CA GLN A 849 23.91 -20.30 18.89
C GLN A 849 25.03 -19.47 18.24
N PHE A 850 25.39 -19.84 17.02
CA PHE A 850 26.38 -19.15 16.19
C PHE A 850 25.66 -18.47 15.04
N TYR A 851 25.75 -17.15 14.99
CA TYR A 851 25.20 -16.35 13.91
C TYR A 851 26.20 -16.27 12.77
N PHE A 852 25.87 -16.93 11.66
CA PHE A 852 26.61 -16.91 10.41
C PHE A 852 25.80 -16.19 9.35
N ARG A 853 26.30 -15.02 8.91
CA ARG A 853 25.71 -14.18 7.86
C ARG A 853 24.24 -13.84 8.12
N THR A 854 23.31 -14.73 7.76
CA THR A 854 21.88 -14.50 7.83
C THR A 854 21.16 -15.41 8.83
N THR A 855 21.81 -16.42 9.43
CA THR A 855 21.14 -17.44 10.26
C THR A 855 21.87 -17.76 11.57
N ASP A 856 21.11 -18.19 12.58
CA ASP A 856 21.60 -18.71 13.85
C ASP A 856 21.64 -20.25 13.81
N VAL A 857 22.80 -20.85 14.04
CA VAL A 857 22.99 -22.30 14.07
C VAL A 857 23.52 -22.74 15.42
N THR A 858 22.87 -23.71 16.04
CA THR A 858 23.37 -24.24 17.32
C THR A 858 24.63 -25.07 17.10
N GLY A 859 25.63 -24.92 17.97
CA GLY A 859 26.84 -25.73 17.91
C GLY A 859 27.36 -26.05 19.30
N SER A 860 28.25 -27.02 19.40
CA SER A 860 29.01 -27.32 20.62
C SER A 860 30.42 -26.78 20.51
N ILE A 861 30.93 -26.24 21.63
CA ILE A 861 32.32 -25.76 21.73
C ILE A 861 33.20 -26.75 22.49
N GLU A 862 34.40 -26.95 21.98
CA GLU A 862 35.49 -27.64 22.65
C GLU A 862 36.63 -26.65 22.92
N LEU A 863 36.97 -26.52 24.20
CA LEU A 863 38.08 -25.69 24.65
C LEU A 863 39.40 -26.46 24.59
N PRO A 864 40.55 -25.78 24.43
CA PRO A 864 41.88 -26.41 24.42
C PRO A 864 42.17 -27.22 25.69
N GLU A 865 43.06 -28.22 25.58
CA GLU A 865 43.46 -29.05 26.73
C GLU A 865 44.01 -28.18 27.88
N GLY A 866 43.44 -28.36 29.08
CA GLY A 866 43.82 -27.63 30.30
C GLY A 866 42.94 -26.41 30.63
N ILE A 867 42.00 -26.01 29.76
CA ILE A 867 41.08 -24.88 30.00
C ILE A 867 39.66 -25.41 30.23
N GLU A 868 39.17 -25.31 31.47
CA GLU A 868 37.80 -25.75 31.83
C GLU A 868 36.74 -24.66 31.68
N MET A 869 37.14 -23.39 31.79
CA MET A 869 36.26 -22.23 31.68
C MET A 869 36.98 -21.03 31.05
N VAL A 870 36.22 -20.18 30.35
CA VAL A 870 36.69 -18.93 29.74
C VAL A 870 35.92 -17.75 30.34
N MET A 871 36.63 -16.75 30.85
CA MET A 871 36.01 -15.59 31.49
C MET A 871 35.52 -14.58 30.43
N PRO A 872 34.41 -13.87 30.69
CA PRO A 872 34.02 -12.70 29.90
C PRO A 872 35.16 -11.67 29.84
N GLY A 873 35.53 -11.22 28.64
CA GLY A 873 36.67 -10.33 28.37
C GLY A 873 37.92 -11.04 27.81
N ASP A 874 37.93 -12.37 27.71
CA ASP A 874 39.08 -13.12 27.22
C ASP A 874 38.99 -13.45 25.71
N ASN A 875 40.16 -13.56 25.07
CA ASN A 875 40.33 -14.14 23.75
C ASN A 875 40.75 -15.61 23.86
N ILE A 876 40.06 -16.51 23.17
CA ILE A 876 40.33 -17.95 23.23
C ILE A 876 40.26 -18.59 21.85
N LYS A 877 41.10 -19.61 21.64
CA LYS A 877 40.96 -20.53 20.49
C LYS A 877 40.05 -21.68 20.89
N MET A 878 39.03 -21.96 20.10
CA MET A 878 38.11 -23.07 20.35
C MET A 878 37.73 -23.79 19.06
N THR A 879 37.47 -25.10 19.19
CA THR A 879 36.94 -25.92 18.09
C THR A 879 35.43 -25.95 18.21
N VAL A 880 34.72 -25.65 17.13
CA VAL A 880 33.26 -25.59 17.09
C VAL A 880 32.73 -26.67 16.17
N THR A 881 31.69 -27.39 16.62
CA THR A 881 30.93 -28.34 15.80
C THR A 881 29.46 -27.92 15.75
N LEU A 882 28.99 -27.58 14.55
CA LEU A 882 27.61 -27.14 14.28
C LEU A 882 26.68 -28.34 14.07
N ILE A 883 25.40 -28.19 14.45
CA ILE A 883 24.38 -29.23 14.21
C ILE A 883 23.99 -29.34 12.73
N ASN A 884 24.09 -28.24 11.99
CA ASN A 884 23.77 -28.14 10.57
C ASN A 884 25.01 -27.66 9.82
N PRO A 885 25.28 -28.17 8.60
CA PRO A 885 26.43 -27.76 7.82
C PRO A 885 26.22 -26.33 7.27
N ILE A 886 27.25 -25.49 7.30
CA ILE A 886 27.19 -24.10 6.81
C ILE A 886 28.26 -23.87 5.75
N ALA A 887 27.92 -23.07 4.74
CA ALA A 887 28.85 -22.67 3.71
C ALA A 887 29.94 -21.76 4.31
N MET A 888 31.14 -22.30 4.51
CA MET A 888 32.21 -21.62 5.22
C MET A 888 33.55 -21.70 4.49
N ALA A 889 34.39 -20.72 4.78
CA ALA A 889 35.76 -20.61 4.31
C ALA A 889 36.61 -19.98 5.44
N ASP A 890 37.93 -20.16 5.36
CA ASP A 890 38.85 -19.56 6.31
C ASP A 890 38.70 -18.03 6.34
N GLY A 891 38.71 -17.44 7.54
CA GLY A 891 38.50 -16.01 7.76
C GLY A 891 37.04 -15.57 7.87
N LEU A 892 36.06 -16.48 7.77
CA LEU A 892 34.64 -16.16 7.97
C LEU A 892 34.39 -15.68 9.40
N ARG A 893 33.81 -14.49 9.55
CA ARG A 893 33.41 -13.94 10.87
C ARG A 893 32.05 -14.47 11.31
N PHE A 894 31.87 -14.63 12.61
CA PHE A 894 30.60 -15.04 13.22
C PHE A 894 30.41 -14.39 14.59
N ALA A 895 29.17 -14.37 15.07
CA ALA A 895 28.85 -13.93 16.43
C ALA A 895 28.28 -15.10 17.24
N ILE A 896 28.58 -15.15 18.53
CA ILE A 896 28.02 -16.13 19.47
C ILE A 896 26.84 -15.47 20.18
N ARG A 897 25.69 -16.13 20.19
CA ARG A 897 24.42 -15.58 20.70
C ARG A 897 23.74 -16.52 21.69
N GLU A 898 23.08 -15.92 22.68
CA GLU A 898 22.28 -16.58 23.70
C GLU A 898 21.02 -15.75 24.00
N GLY A 899 19.83 -16.36 23.98
CA GLY A 899 18.56 -15.63 24.16
C GLY A 899 18.39 -14.46 23.15
N GLY A 900 19.04 -14.56 21.99
CA GLY A 900 19.08 -13.52 20.97
C GLY A 900 20.05 -12.35 21.24
N ARG A 901 20.81 -12.32 22.35
CA ARG A 901 21.86 -11.32 22.63
C ARG A 901 23.22 -11.83 22.18
N THR A 902 24.09 -10.94 21.70
CA THR A 902 25.48 -11.29 21.33
C THR A 902 26.33 -11.35 22.59
N VAL A 903 26.98 -12.49 22.81
CA VAL A 903 27.80 -12.78 24.00
C VAL A 903 29.28 -13.00 23.66
N GLY A 904 29.61 -13.06 22.37
CA GLY A 904 30.99 -13.16 21.88
C GLY A 904 31.05 -12.95 20.37
N ALA A 905 32.24 -12.68 19.86
CA ALA A 905 32.51 -12.53 18.43
C ALA A 905 33.72 -13.39 18.06
N GLY A 906 33.71 -14.00 16.88
CA GLY A 906 34.78 -14.88 16.46
C GLY A 906 35.03 -14.91 14.96
N VAL A 907 36.17 -15.49 14.61
CA VAL A 907 36.61 -15.70 13.24
C VAL A 907 37.00 -17.16 13.06
N VAL A 908 36.57 -17.77 11.96
CA VAL A 908 36.99 -19.10 11.54
C VAL A 908 38.47 -19.02 11.17
N SER A 909 39.35 -19.59 12.00
CA SER A 909 40.79 -19.62 11.74
C SER A 909 41.13 -20.68 10.71
N LYS A 910 40.45 -21.84 10.78
CA LYS A 910 40.67 -22.96 9.87
C LYS A 910 39.45 -23.88 9.80
N VAL A 911 38.98 -24.18 8.60
CA VAL A 911 37.92 -25.18 8.39
C VAL A 911 38.50 -26.60 8.53
N LEU A 912 37.80 -27.47 9.27
CA LEU A 912 38.17 -28.88 9.44
C LEU A 912 37.27 -29.75 8.55
N ILE A 913 37.87 -30.67 7.80
CA ILE A 913 37.19 -31.53 6.82
C ILE A 913 36.77 -32.84 7.48
#